data_AF-A0A0B8N0S2-F1
#
_entry.id   AF-A0A0B8N0S2-F1
#
_cell.length_a   1.000
_cell.length_b   1.000
_cell.length_c   1.000
_cell.angle_alpha   90.00
_cell.angle_beta   90.00
_cell.angle_gamma   90.00
#
_symmetry.space_group_name_H-M   'P 1'
#
loop_
_entity.id
_entity.type
_entity.pdbx_description
1 polymer ?
#
loop_
_entity_poly.entity_id
_entity_poly.type
_entity_poly.pdbx_seq_one_letter_code
_entity_poly.pdbx_strand_id
1 'polypeptide(L)'
;MDQTMGGAEKGGENVERLAQVPSRDRSDVGCQVTYDAGTDEALKFISGHAVQYSLEDEKQVRRKIDLYILPWMCGLYMLQYLDKTALSYASSMGIKTDTHMSASEYSWTGSIFYIGYLVFEYPHNRLMQMFPLGKYISISVILWGMILSATAGTSNPTGVLVVRFFLGGFEGAVTAGFVLVTSQWYPMKDQGTRSAIWFSFNGVSQIVGGVLAYGVYTGFEKGHYTFPAWKAMFLITGLLTAVYGMFMFLFMADSPVTASWLTDAEKHIAVERLRGNQQGIGSRVFKWSQFREAFTDIRTYLIFLFMVTCDIPNGGITVFFTELIESFGFNTQKTFLLAMPGGLVEVISIVGLCYLAKRIQNRMFCAVIGQLFGLLGMALMMGLSRSGTTAYPVGQLVGYYLDIGNSATALTLVLSIISSNTAGYTKKTTVNAISLIGYCVGFLIGPQTYRKAPDYPDAKWTTVAMWTTAAGCCLALYFVNKRENDRRDKLAADLPPQPEGTPFKLVLGVRTPELLPYVATLRLQGSSYYEIGLQHGQQAKEQIYTNIKTYTTFFQETAGMKTWEEAKERSKIFVPTLEKLYPETLEEMRGIAEGARLDMGDILALNVRSEIGLTNYPNTPKEEPPTITDGCTSIVQRSQDGSTVVLAQNWDWLEQLHDGMVILDIVTPDGKTRLQFMNEAGLVGKIGVNSHGVGICMNALRCGALSTDRLPTHVMCRRVLEYAKTFEEAVAMLDQYGGACAFNLAVADVQGKFATVEITPNGLSVIRPLSEDDYTKTPGKGPNFVAHTNHVITPPTEFPGGAIYDRPAPNSFSRLERMTELTHEDISQRRELTLESVIDRLKDQKGSPTSICRDKPANATGMEKMTTLATVSMVFDTVAKKVMKSQITIGRPCEEGLQLVELAFKV
;
A
#
# COMPACT_ATOMS: atom_id res chain seq x y z
N MET A 1 -24.90 25.75 -72.51
CA MET A 1 -24.46 27.15 -72.49
C MET A 1 -23.73 27.34 -71.17
N ASP A 2 -22.42 27.35 -71.03
CA ASP A 2 -21.22 27.34 -71.89
C ASP A 2 -20.12 26.67 -71.04
N GLN A 3 -19.39 25.62 -71.47
CA GLN A 3 -18.20 25.61 -72.33
C GLN A 3 -17.20 26.75 -72.04
N THR A 4 -16.15 26.52 -71.23
CA THR A 4 -14.82 25.94 -71.55
C THR A 4 -13.78 26.91 -72.14
N MET A 5 -12.53 26.62 -71.79
CA MET A 5 -11.24 26.96 -72.43
C MET A 5 -10.46 28.11 -71.76
N GLY A 6 -9.17 27.99 -71.45
CA GLY A 6 -8.18 26.95 -71.80
C GLY A 6 -6.82 27.59 -72.09
N GLY A 7 -5.73 26.85 -71.87
CA GLY A 7 -4.35 27.18 -72.27
C GLY A 7 -3.37 27.09 -71.09
N ALA A 8 -2.70 25.96 -70.79
CA ALA A 8 -1.76 25.17 -71.61
C ALA A 8 -0.56 26.02 -72.10
N GLU A 9 0.70 25.60 -72.13
CA GLU A 9 1.50 24.43 -71.75
C GLU A 9 2.90 24.76 -72.32
N LYS A 10 3.96 24.12 -71.79
CA LYS A 10 5.19 23.66 -72.47
C LYS A 10 6.28 23.48 -71.41
N GLY A 11 6.98 22.36 -71.29
CA GLY A 11 7.00 21.12 -72.06
C GLY A 11 8.38 20.45 -71.95
N GLY A 12 8.39 19.12 -71.88
CA GLY A 12 9.50 18.20 -72.18
C GLY A 12 10.55 17.99 -71.07
N GLU A 13 11.04 16.79 -70.78
CA GLU A 13 10.81 15.43 -71.31
C GLU A 13 11.33 14.40 -70.29
N ASN A 14 10.80 13.18 -70.40
CA ASN A 14 11.02 11.99 -69.57
C ASN A 14 12.44 11.38 -69.67
N VAL A 15 12.84 10.57 -68.66
CA VAL A 15 13.02 9.09 -68.77
C VAL A 15 13.93 8.55 -67.62
N GLU A 16 13.32 7.67 -66.82
CA GLU A 16 13.84 6.51 -66.04
C GLU A 16 14.90 6.65 -64.93
N ARG A 17 14.48 6.35 -63.68
CA ARG A 17 14.75 5.06 -62.98
C ARG A 17 14.01 4.95 -61.65
N LEU A 18 13.33 3.80 -61.48
CA LEU A 18 12.91 3.23 -60.20
C LEU A 18 14.13 3.00 -59.29
N ALA A 19 14.06 3.46 -58.03
CA ALA A 19 14.41 2.71 -56.81
C ALA A 19 14.62 3.65 -55.60
N GLN A 20 14.06 3.24 -54.46
CA GLN A 20 14.37 3.66 -53.08
C GLN A 20 13.91 5.07 -52.64
N VAL A 21 12.81 5.11 -51.87
CA VAL A 21 12.53 6.23 -50.95
C VAL A 21 12.70 5.71 -49.52
N PRO A 22 13.47 6.38 -48.64
CA PRO A 22 13.93 5.81 -47.38
C PRO A 22 12.88 5.92 -46.27
N SER A 23 13.00 5.01 -45.31
CA SER A 23 12.37 5.01 -43.99
C SER A 23 12.41 6.38 -43.33
N ARG A 24 11.24 6.93 -42.98
CA ARG A 24 11.15 8.03 -42.00
C ARG A 24 10.93 7.45 -40.62
N ASP A 25 11.81 7.87 -39.72
CA ASP A 25 11.88 7.57 -38.30
C ASP A 25 10.51 7.60 -37.61
N ARG A 26 10.25 6.51 -36.87
CA ARG A 26 9.29 6.50 -35.76
C ARG A 26 10.02 7.05 -34.53
N SER A 27 10.03 8.36 -34.37
CA SER A 27 10.23 9.00 -33.07
C SER A 27 9.23 10.15 -32.95
N ASP A 28 8.66 10.26 -31.75
CA ASP A 28 7.86 11.38 -31.26
C ASP A 28 6.41 11.50 -31.74
N VAL A 29 5.56 10.62 -31.20
CA VAL A 29 4.23 11.04 -30.72
C VAL A 29 4.14 10.66 -29.24
N GLY A 30 4.85 11.43 -28.40
CA GLY A 30 4.76 11.31 -26.96
C GLY A 30 3.39 11.78 -26.47
N CYS A 31 2.61 10.86 -25.90
CA CYS A 31 1.48 11.22 -25.06
C CYS A 31 2.06 11.91 -23.81
N GLN A 32 2.07 13.25 -23.80
CA GLN A 32 2.43 14.01 -22.60
C GLN A 32 1.30 13.83 -21.57
N VAL A 33 1.50 12.88 -20.66
CA VAL A 33 0.72 12.80 -19.43
C VAL A 33 0.96 14.11 -18.66
N THR A 34 -0.06 14.97 -18.60
CA THR A 34 -0.03 16.15 -17.73
C THR A 34 -0.10 15.68 -16.29
N TYR A 35 1.05 15.59 -15.64
CA TYR A 35 1.15 15.33 -14.21
C TYR A 35 0.70 16.57 -13.43
N ASP A 36 -0.29 16.43 -12.56
CA ASP A 36 -0.67 17.46 -11.60
C ASP A 36 0.55 17.99 -10.84
N ALA A 37 0.51 19.25 -10.43
CA ALA A 37 1.52 19.88 -9.60
C ALA A 37 1.56 19.23 -8.20
N GLY A 38 2.27 18.10 -8.08
CA GLY A 38 2.36 17.31 -6.86
C GLY A 38 2.58 15.81 -7.05
N THR A 39 2.58 15.29 -8.28
CA THR A 39 2.88 13.87 -8.54
C THR A 39 4.35 13.54 -8.20
N ASP A 40 4.53 12.49 -7.39
CA ASP A 40 5.81 11.98 -6.91
C ASP A 40 6.81 11.72 -8.06
N GLU A 41 8.05 12.22 -7.92
CA GLU A 41 9.12 12.04 -8.91
C GLU A 41 9.48 10.56 -9.12
N ALA A 42 9.30 9.72 -8.09
CA ALA A 42 9.44 8.27 -8.20
C ALA A 42 8.36 7.65 -9.09
N LEU A 43 7.15 8.20 -9.08
CA LEU A 43 6.03 7.77 -9.92
C LEU A 43 6.21 8.18 -11.38
N LYS A 44 6.87 9.32 -11.63
CA LYS A 44 7.27 9.76 -12.98
C LYS A 44 8.39 8.89 -13.57
N PHE A 45 9.26 8.35 -12.73
CA PHE A 45 10.39 7.50 -13.17
C PHE A 45 9.96 6.05 -13.50
N ILE A 46 8.88 5.54 -12.91
CA ILE A 46 8.37 4.16 -13.15
C ILE A 46 7.18 4.16 -14.12
N SER A 47 7.18 5.02 -15.14
CA SER A 47 6.20 4.92 -16.22
C SER A 47 6.37 3.58 -16.96
N GLY A 48 5.54 2.58 -16.61
CA GLY A 48 5.15 1.50 -17.53
C GLY A 48 5.37 0.05 -17.08
N HIS A 49 6.45 -0.33 -16.38
CA HIS A 49 6.77 -1.76 -16.18
C HIS A 49 7.26 -2.11 -14.76
N ALA A 50 6.67 -3.14 -14.15
CA ALA A 50 7.22 -3.77 -12.95
C ALA A 50 8.49 -4.54 -13.35
N VAL A 51 9.65 -4.11 -12.86
CA VAL A 51 10.92 -4.78 -13.15
C VAL A 51 11.02 -6.05 -12.31
N GLN A 52 11.03 -7.22 -12.96
CA GLN A 52 11.37 -8.49 -12.32
C GLN A 52 12.88 -8.47 -12.01
N TYR A 53 13.25 -8.51 -10.73
CA TYR A 53 14.65 -8.58 -10.29
C TYR A 53 14.88 -9.76 -9.35
N SER A 54 16.08 -10.33 -9.35
CA SER A 54 16.41 -11.46 -8.47
C SER A 54 16.65 -11.01 -7.02
N LEU A 55 16.53 -11.95 -6.06
CA LEU A 55 16.89 -11.68 -4.66
C LEU A 55 18.37 -11.27 -4.49
N GLU A 56 19.24 -11.62 -5.43
CA GLU A 56 20.66 -11.26 -5.39
C GLU A 56 20.86 -9.80 -5.82
N ASP A 57 20.14 -9.34 -6.85
CA ASP A 57 20.15 -7.95 -7.30
C ASP A 57 19.60 -7.01 -6.20
N GLU A 58 18.54 -7.44 -5.49
CA GLU A 58 18.01 -6.70 -4.33
C GLU A 58 19.09 -6.47 -3.26
N LYS A 59 19.89 -7.49 -2.96
CA LYS A 59 20.96 -7.40 -1.95
C LYS A 59 22.10 -6.50 -2.41
N GLN A 60 22.48 -6.55 -3.68
CA GLN A 60 23.55 -5.72 -4.24
C GLN A 60 23.18 -4.24 -4.19
N VAL A 61 21.99 -3.88 -4.68
CA VAL A 61 21.48 -2.50 -4.63
C VAL A 61 21.35 -2.04 -3.17
N ARG A 62 20.88 -2.90 -2.26
CA ARG A 62 20.82 -2.57 -0.83
C ARG A 62 22.19 -2.27 -0.23
N ARG A 63 23.21 -3.09 -0.50
CA ARG A 63 24.58 -2.87 -0.01
C ARG A 63 25.16 -1.56 -0.55
N LYS A 64 24.86 -1.22 -1.80
CA LYS A 64 25.28 0.04 -2.41
C LYS A 64 24.63 1.23 -1.71
N ILE A 65 23.32 1.19 -1.46
CA ILE A 65 22.62 2.22 -0.68
C ILE A 65 23.19 2.33 0.74
N ASP A 66 23.40 1.19 1.42
CA ASP A 66 24.01 1.14 2.76
C ASP A 66 25.42 1.80 2.74
N LEU A 67 26.18 1.73 1.64
CA LEU A 67 27.53 2.29 1.53
C LEU A 67 27.56 3.78 1.18
N TYR A 68 26.53 4.29 0.49
CA TYR A 68 26.50 5.69 0.03
C TYR A 68 25.63 6.62 0.88
N ILE A 69 24.59 6.11 1.55
CA ILE A 69 23.66 6.93 2.35
C ILE A 69 23.93 6.79 3.85
N LEU A 70 24.14 5.57 4.34
CA LEU A 70 24.28 5.33 5.77
C LEU A 70 25.49 6.05 6.40
N PRO A 71 26.67 6.17 5.75
CA PRO A 71 27.79 6.92 6.32
C PRO A 71 27.50 8.41 6.53
N TRP A 72 26.72 9.04 5.66
CA TRP A 72 26.27 10.42 5.85
C TRP A 72 25.39 10.54 7.09
N MET A 73 24.49 9.57 7.28
CA MET A 73 23.62 9.55 8.44
C MET A 73 24.41 9.32 9.74
N CYS A 74 25.28 8.32 9.76
CA CYS A 74 26.11 8.02 10.92
C CYS A 74 27.04 9.17 11.29
N GLY A 75 27.71 9.78 10.31
CA GLY A 75 28.61 10.92 10.54
C GLY A 75 27.86 12.14 11.06
N LEU A 76 26.71 12.49 10.46
CA LEU A 76 25.93 13.62 10.96
C LEU A 76 25.39 13.38 12.37
N TYR A 77 24.88 12.18 12.66
CA TYR A 77 24.34 11.86 13.98
C TYR A 77 25.43 11.86 15.06
N MET A 78 26.65 11.45 14.69
CA MET A 78 27.83 11.61 15.55
C MET A 78 28.07 13.09 15.87
N LEU A 79 28.10 13.96 14.85
CA LEU A 79 28.30 15.41 15.07
C LEU A 79 27.17 16.01 15.89
N GLN A 80 25.94 15.54 15.68
CA GLN A 80 24.77 16.01 16.42
C GLN A 80 24.92 15.76 17.92
N TYR A 81 25.31 14.55 18.28
CA TYR A 81 25.51 14.22 19.68
C TYR A 81 26.77 14.87 20.27
N LEU A 82 27.80 15.10 19.45
CA LEU A 82 29.02 15.78 19.86
C LEU A 82 28.72 17.21 20.28
N ASP A 83 27.88 17.89 19.51
CA ASP A 83 27.51 19.29 19.76
C ASP A 83 26.59 19.42 20.98
N LYS A 84 25.71 18.44 21.23
CA LYS A 84 24.92 18.38 22.48
C LYS A 84 25.81 18.19 23.71
N THR A 85 26.78 17.28 23.63
CA THR A 85 27.69 16.94 24.73
C THR A 85 28.82 17.95 24.91
N ALA A 86 29.09 18.79 23.91
CA ALA A 86 30.08 19.87 23.96
C ALA A 86 29.86 20.82 25.14
N LEU A 87 28.60 21.07 25.54
CA LEU A 87 28.31 21.89 26.72
C LEU A 87 28.82 21.25 28.01
N SER A 88 28.68 19.93 28.18
CA SER A 88 29.21 19.24 29.36
C SER A 88 30.74 19.34 29.38
N TYR A 89 31.42 19.10 28.25
CA TYR A 89 32.87 19.30 28.19
C TYR A 89 33.27 20.75 28.53
N ALA A 90 32.57 21.73 27.97
CA ALA A 90 32.80 23.15 28.21
C ALA A 90 32.63 23.56 29.69
N SER A 91 31.76 22.86 30.43
CA SER A 91 31.50 23.12 31.85
C SER A 91 32.75 22.93 32.71
N SER A 92 33.46 21.82 32.50
CA SER A 92 34.75 21.54 33.14
C SER A 92 35.91 22.35 32.53
N MET A 93 35.73 22.96 31.36
CA MET A 93 36.71 23.87 30.72
C MET A 93 36.53 25.35 31.11
N GLY A 94 35.60 25.68 32.02
CA GLY A 94 35.48 27.04 32.58
C GLY A 94 34.45 27.96 31.93
N ILE A 95 33.50 27.45 31.12
CA ILE A 95 32.45 28.33 30.55
C ILE A 95 31.66 29.08 31.62
N LYS A 96 31.33 28.41 32.75
CA LYS A 96 30.55 29.01 33.85
C LYS A 96 31.26 30.20 34.48
N THR A 97 32.58 30.09 34.67
CA THR A 97 33.41 31.16 35.25
C THR A 97 33.58 32.31 34.28
N ASP A 98 33.87 32.01 33.02
CA ASP A 98 34.17 33.00 31.98
C ASP A 98 32.94 33.83 31.56
N THR A 99 31.73 33.26 31.67
CA THR A 99 30.48 33.97 31.37
C THR A 99 29.73 34.43 32.62
N HIS A 100 30.30 34.27 33.81
CA HIS A 100 29.67 34.62 35.10
C HIS A 100 28.27 34.01 35.30
N MET A 101 28.13 32.73 34.94
CA MET A 101 26.83 32.04 34.93
C MET A 101 26.55 31.36 36.28
N SER A 102 25.35 31.55 36.81
CA SER A 102 24.86 30.79 37.96
C SER A 102 24.58 29.33 37.58
N ALA A 103 24.51 28.45 38.58
CA ALA A 103 24.15 27.04 38.35
C ALA A 103 22.77 26.89 37.68
N SER A 104 21.81 27.75 38.03
CA SER A 104 20.47 27.73 37.43
C SER A 104 20.49 28.19 35.97
N GLU A 105 21.23 29.25 35.66
CA GLU A 105 21.38 29.71 34.27
C GLU A 105 22.09 28.66 33.41
N TYR A 106 23.06 27.94 33.97
CA TYR A 106 23.71 26.82 33.28
C TYR A 106 22.73 25.69 32.98
N SER A 107 21.89 25.28 33.93
CA SER A 107 20.79 24.33 33.65
C SER A 107 19.88 24.83 32.53
N TRP A 108 19.57 26.13 32.50
CA TRP A 108 18.77 26.74 31.42
C TRP A 108 19.44 26.70 30.05
N THR A 109 20.78 26.72 29.96
CA THR A 109 21.46 26.56 28.66
C THR A 109 21.21 25.20 28.01
N GLY A 110 21.01 24.15 28.83
CA GLY A 110 20.54 22.85 28.34
C GLY A 110 19.06 22.87 27.97
N SER A 111 18.21 23.43 28.83
CA SER A 111 16.75 23.46 28.64
C SER A 111 16.30 24.31 27.44
N ILE A 112 16.85 25.52 27.26
CA ILE A 112 16.39 26.47 26.24
C ILE A 112 16.64 25.98 24.80
N PHE A 113 17.65 25.13 24.62
CA PHE A 113 17.89 24.43 23.36
C PHE A 113 16.64 23.65 22.90
N TYR A 114 16.01 22.90 23.81
CA TYR A 114 14.82 22.11 23.49
C TYR A 114 13.55 22.96 23.34
N ILE A 115 13.53 24.18 23.90
CA ILE A 115 12.49 25.17 23.57
C ILE A 115 12.63 25.61 22.11
N GLY A 116 13.86 25.95 21.68
CA GLY A 116 14.14 26.28 20.28
C GLY A 116 13.75 25.16 19.33
N TYR A 117 14.13 23.92 19.68
CA TYR A 117 13.76 22.71 18.96
C TYR A 117 12.23 22.62 18.77
N LEU A 118 11.45 22.72 19.85
CA LEU A 118 9.98 22.64 19.81
C LEU A 118 9.34 23.73 18.94
N VAL A 119 9.83 24.97 19.03
CA VAL A 119 9.29 26.11 18.27
C VAL A 119 9.50 25.90 16.77
N PHE A 120 10.66 25.39 16.38
CA PHE A 120 11.03 25.21 14.97
C PHE A 120 10.59 23.85 14.39
N GLU A 121 10.15 22.90 15.22
CA GLU A 121 9.68 21.58 14.81
C GLU A 121 8.56 21.63 13.76
N TYR A 122 7.53 22.46 13.98
CA TYR A 122 6.43 22.62 13.03
C TYR A 122 6.90 23.24 11.69
N PRO A 123 7.63 24.38 11.70
CA PRO A 123 8.27 24.91 10.49
C PRO A 123 9.10 23.86 9.75
N HIS A 124 9.96 23.11 10.46
CA HIS A 124 10.82 22.09 9.87
C HIS A 124 10.03 21.01 9.16
N ASN A 125 9.00 20.46 9.80
CA ASN A 125 8.14 19.44 9.18
C ASN A 125 7.44 19.96 7.92
N ARG A 126 7.03 21.23 7.89
CA ARG A 126 6.41 21.83 6.71
C ARG A 126 7.43 22.05 5.58
N LEU A 127 8.61 22.58 5.91
CA LEU A 127 9.65 22.90 4.94
C LEU A 127 10.28 21.64 4.33
N MET A 128 10.45 20.57 5.11
CA MET A 128 10.90 19.25 4.61
C MET A 128 9.95 18.62 3.59
N GLN A 129 8.66 19.00 3.59
CA GLN A 129 7.70 18.57 2.56
C GLN A 129 7.74 19.44 1.30
N MET A 130 8.30 20.66 1.40
CA MET A 130 8.33 21.64 0.32
C MET A 130 9.64 21.62 -0.46
N PHE A 131 10.76 21.30 0.20
CA PHE A 131 12.11 21.34 -0.37
C PHE A 131 12.71 19.93 -0.51
N PRO A 132 13.69 19.73 -1.41
CA PRO A 132 14.47 18.50 -1.47
C PRO A 132 15.10 18.19 -0.11
N LEU A 133 14.82 16.98 0.40
CA LEU A 133 15.07 16.63 1.80
C LEU A 133 16.56 16.70 2.17
N GLY A 134 17.44 16.15 1.33
CA GLY A 134 18.88 16.14 1.56
C GLY A 134 19.46 17.55 1.57
N LYS A 135 19.09 18.39 0.60
CA LYS A 135 19.52 19.80 0.55
C LYS A 135 19.04 20.61 1.74
N TYR A 136 17.78 20.44 2.13
CA TYR A 136 17.20 21.14 3.28
C TYR A 136 17.89 20.80 4.60
N ILE A 137 18.11 19.50 4.86
CA ILE A 137 18.86 19.03 6.03
C ILE A 137 20.27 19.62 6.00
N SER A 138 20.94 19.59 4.84
CA SER A 138 22.30 20.11 4.70
C SER A 138 22.41 21.61 5.00
N ILE A 139 21.46 22.43 4.53
CA ILE A 139 21.42 23.87 4.86
C ILE A 139 21.20 24.08 6.35
N SER A 140 20.29 23.31 6.96
CA SER A 140 20.04 23.37 8.41
C SER A 140 21.32 23.02 9.18
N VAL A 141 22.10 22.04 8.70
CA VAL A 141 23.37 21.64 9.31
C VAL A 141 24.44 22.72 9.21
N ILE A 142 24.53 23.40 8.06
CA ILE A 142 25.47 24.53 7.87
C ILE A 142 25.13 25.66 8.85
N LEU A 143 23.84 26.04 8.95
CA LEU A 143 23.38 27.10 9.85
C LEU A 143 23.61 26.71 11.31
N TRP A 144 23.29 25.47 11.68
CA TRP A 144 23.57 24.90 12.99
C TRP A 144 25.06 24.97 13.36
N GLY A 145 25.96 24.51 12.49
CA GLY A 145 27.41 24.57 12.72
C GLY A 145 27.93 26.00 12.87
N MET A 146 27.45 26.95 12.07
CA MET A 146 27.81 28.37 12.20
C MET A 146 27.33 28.97 13.53
N ILE A 147 26.11 28.66 13.96
CA ILE A 147 25.57 29.10 15.24
C ILE A 147 26.34 28.48 16.40
N LEU A 148 26.73 27.21 16.28
CA LEU A 148 27.56 26.55 17.29
C LEU A 148 28.91 27.26 17.44
N SER A 149 29.59 27.58 16.33
CA SER A 149 30.83 28.36 16.35
C SER A 149 30.63 29.74 16.96
N ALA A 150 29.47 30.38 16.76
CA ALA A 150 29.14 31.66 17.38
C ALA A 150 29.08 31.60 18.91
N THR A 151 28.89 30.42 19.52
CA THR A 151 28.96 30.23 20.98
C THR A 151 30.29 30.70 21.56
N ALA A 152 31.39 30.53 20.82
CA ALA A 152 32.73 30.99 21.24
C ALA A 152 32.83 32.52 21.38
N GLY A 153 31.97 33.26 20.66
CA GLY A 153 31.90 34.72 20.72
C GLY A 153 31.14 35.26 21.94
N THR A 154 30.48 34.39 22.71
CA THR A 154 29.68 34.80 23.87
C THR A 154 30.56 35.09 25.10
N SER A 155 30.09 36.02 25.94
CA SER A 155 30.77 36.44 27.18
C SER A 155 29.83 36.64 28.36
N ASN A 156 28.54 36.37 28.20
CA ASN A 156 27.53 36.54 29.25
C ASN A 156 26.45 35.45 29.13
N PRO A 157 25.67 35.20 30.20
CA PRO A 157 24.70 34.10 30.21
C PRO A 157 23.60 34.26 29.17
N THR A 158 23.12 35.49 28.96
CA THR A 158 22.08 35.80 27.96
C THR A 158 22.54 35.45 26.55
N GLY A 159 23.78 35.80 26.18
CA GLY A 159 24.35 35.48 24.87
C GLY A 159 24.43 33.98 24.64
N VAL A 160 24.86 33.22 25.65
CA VAL A 160 24.86 31.74 25.58
C VAL A 160 23.43 31.22 25.40
N LEU A 161 22.46 31.68 26.18
CA LEU A 161 21.07 31.25 26.07
C LEU A 161 20.46 31.52 24.69
N VAL A 162 20.69 32.70 24.12
CA VAL A 162 20.19 33.08 22.78
C VAL A 162 20.79 32.18 21.70
N VAL A 163 22.11 31.98 21.71
CA VAL A 163 22.78 31.09 20.75
C VAL A 163 22.25 29.67 20.88
N ARG A 164 22.05 29.17 22.11
CA ARG A 164 21.52 27.82 22.38
C ARG A 164 20.08 27.65 21.91
N PHE A 165 19.23 28.68 22.01
CA PHE A 165 17.88 28.65 21.47
C PHE A 165 17.87 28.45 19.95
N PHE A 166 18.62 29.27 19.20
CA PHE A 166 18.68 29.13 17.74
C PHE A 166 19.38 27.84 17.30
N LEU A 167 20.40 27.41 18.06
CA LEU A 167 21.07 26.12 17.84
C LEU A 167 20.05 24.98 17.87
N GLY A 168 19.20 24.94 18.91
CA GLY A 168 18.14 23.94 19.04
C GLY A 168 17.10 24.05 17.93
N GLY A 169 16.82 25.26 17.46
CA GLY A 169 15.98 25.50 16.29
C GLY A 169 16.50 24.74 15.07
N PHE A 170 17.69 25.07 14.56
CA PHE A 170 18.21 24.49 13.32
C PHE A 170 18.62 23.01 13.43
N GLU A 171 19.08 22.57 14.59
CA GLU A 171 19.41 21.15 14.80
C GLU A 171 18.16 20.26 14.79
N GLY A 172 16.99 20.81 15.13
CA GLY A 172 15.72 20.10 15.20
C GLY A 172 15.30 19.39 13.92
N ALA A 173 15.73 19.90 12.76
CA ALA A 173 15.44 19.30 11.46
C ALA A 173 16.03 17.88 11.28
N VAL A 174 17.15 17.57 11.93
CA VAL A 174 17.98 16.41 11.60
C VAL A 174 17.29 15.10 11.97
N THR A 175 16.79 14.98 13.20
CA THR A 175 16.23 13.71 13.70
C THR A 175 14.95 13.33 12.93
N ALA A 176 14.03 14.27 12.76
CA ALA A 176 12.82 14.07 11.95
C ALA A 176 13.17 13.82 10.47
N GLY A 177 14.13 14.57 9.92
CA GLY A 177 14.64 14.41 8.56
C GLY A 177 15.24 13.02 8.33
N PHE A 178 15.98 12.47 9.28
CA PHE A 178 16.60 11.14 9.16
C PHE A 178 15.60 9.99 9.19
N VAL A 179 14.50 10.15 9.92
CA VAL A 179 13.38 9.20 9.83
C VAL A 179 12.81 9.21 8.41
N LEU A 180 12.64 10.39 7.80
CA LEU A 180 12.16 10.51 6.42
C LEU A 180 13.18 9.95 5.42
N VAL A 181 14.47 10.27 5.52
CA VAL A 181 15.54 9.71 4.68
C VAL A 181 15.56 8.18 4.81
N THR A 182 15.49 7.64 6.03
CA THR A 182 15.46 6.18 6.24
C THR A 182 14.26 5.55 5.53
N SER A 183 13.09 6.22 5.54
CA SER A 183 11.89 5.73 4.86
C SER A 183 11.96 5.82 3.33
N GLN A 184 12.68 6.81 2.80
CA GLN A 184 12.86 7.03 1.36
C GLN A 184 13.87 6.10 0.72
N TRP A 185 14.83 5.55 1.48
CA TRP A 185 15.90 4.71 0.95
C TRP A 185 15.78 3.23 1.33
N TYR A 186 15.02 2.89 2.40
CA TYR A 186 14.96 1.53 2.93
C TYR A 186 13.53 0.96 3.06
N PRO A 187 13.34 -0.34 2.72
CA PRO A 187 12.10 -1.06 2.99
C PRO A 187 11.77 -1.16 4.48
N MET A 188 10.49 -1.26 4.86
CA MET A 188 10.01 -1.29 6.27
C MET A 188 10.71 -2.36 7.12
N LYS A 189 10.98 -3.54 6.54
CA LYS A 189 11.73 -4.64 7.17
C LYS A 189 13.15 -4.25 7.59
N ASP A 190 13.75 -3.30 6.87
CA ASP A 190 15.15 -2.88 7.00
C ASP A 190 15.32 -1.60 7.84
N GLN A 191 14.30 -0.72 7.88
CA GLN A 191 14.35 0.60 8.54
C GLN A 191 14.83 0.51 9.99
N GLY A 192 14.26 -0.37 10.81
CA GLY A 192 14.60 -0.47 12.23
C GLY A 192 16.07 -0.82 12.50
N THR A 193 16.68 -1.68 11.68
CA THR A 193 18.11 -2.01 11.81
C THR A 193 18.99 -0.83 11.41
N ARG A 194 18.64 -0.08 10.36
CA ARG A 194 19.43 1.07 9.92
C ARG A 194 19.30 2.23 10.90
N SER A 195 18.11 2.44 11.46
CA SER A 195 17.89 3.37 12.56
C SER A 195 18.76 3.08 13.77
N ALA A 196 18.88 1.81 14.16
CA ALA A 196 19.78 1.42 15.25
C ALA A 196 21.26 1.68 14.92
N ILE A 197 21.68 1.51 13.65
CA ILE A 197 23.08 1.74 13.24
C ILE A 197 23.43 3.23 13.32
N TRP A 198 22.65 4.13 12.71
CA TRP A 198 23.02 5.55 12.76
C TRP A 198 22.81 6.14 14.17
N PHE A 199 21.87 5.61 14.96
CA PHE A 199 21.65 6.07 16.33
C PHE A 199 22.78 5.63 17.28
N SER A 200 23.43 4.47 17.04
CA SER A 200 24.56 4.02 17.86
C SER A 200 25.79 4.92 17.75
N PHE A 201 25.85 5.81 16.75
CA PHE A 201 26.91 6.81 16.63
C PHE A 201 26.85 7.89 17.73
N ASN A 202 25.82 7.92 18.58
CA ASN A 202 25.88 8.64 19.85
C ASN A 202 27.06 8.19 20.73
N GLY A 203 27.23 6.87 20.88
CA GLY A 203 28.34 6.34 21.66
C GLY A 203 29.70 6.60 21.00
N VAL A 204 29.77 6.54 19.66
CA VAL A 204 30.96 6.92 18.89
C VAL A 204 31.29 8.39 19.10
N SER A 205 30.28 9.26 19.09
CA SER A 205 30.41 10.68 19.38
C SER A 205 30.98 10.92 20.77
N GLN A 206 30.53 10.18 21.79
CA GLN A 206 31.08 10.35 23.14
C GLN A 206 32.56 9.94 23.23
N ILE A 207 32.98 8.92 22.49
CA ILE A 207 34.40 8.53 22.38
C ILE A 207 35.19 9.67 21.72
N VAL A 208 34.76 10.13 20.54
CA VAL A 208 35.43 11.19 19.79
C VAL A 208 35.44 12.51 20.57
N GLY A 209 34.33 12.85 21.23
CA GLY A 209 34.19 14.02 22.07
C GLY A 209 35.11 13.99 23.28
N GLY A 210 35.28 12.83 23.92
CA GLY A 210 36.27 12.66 24.99
C GLY A 210 37.71 12.86 24.53
N VAL A 211 38.07 12.30 23.36
CA VAL A 211 39.40 12.50 22.75
C VAL A 211 39.62 13.97 22.41
N LEU A 212 38.64 14.61 21.75
CA LEU A 212 38.70 16.00 21.34
C LEU A 212 38.81 16.93 22.56
N ALA A 213 37.97 16.72 23.57
CA ALA A 213 37.97 17.51 24.80
C ALA A 213 39.30 17.37 25.56
N TYR A 214 39.84 16.15 25.68
CA TYR A 214 41.15 15.92 26.27
C TYR A 214 42.28 16.63 25.50
N GLY A 215 42.27 16.52 24.17
CA GLY A 215 43.27 17.14 23.29
C GLY A 215 43.24 18.66 23.33
N VAL A 216 42.04 19.25 23.23
CA VAL A 216 41.86 20.71 23.32
C VAL A 216 42.25 21.21 24.70
N TYR A 217 41.76 20.61 25.77
CA TYR A 217 42.07 21.06 27.13
C TYR A 217 43.57 20.97 27.43
N THR A 218 44.19 19.81 27.17
CA THR A 218 45.62 19.61 27.45
C THR A 218 46.51 20.47 26.54
N GLY A 219 46.14 20.64 25.27
CA GLY A 219 46.89 21.45 24.32
C GLY A 219 46.84 22.94 24.65
N PHE A 220 45.67 23.43 25.07
CA PHE A 220 45.49 24.84 25.41
C PHE A 220 46.09 25.20 26.78
N GLU A 221 46.02 24.28 27.76
CA GLU A 221 46.73 24.45 29.04
C GLU A 221 48.26 24.44 28.88
N LYS A 222 48.82 23.48 28.13
CA LYS A 222 50.28 23.35 27.94
C LYS A 222 50.88 24.42 27.04
N GLY A 223 50.11 24.93 26.07
CA GLY A 223 50.57 25.96 25.13
C GLY A 223 50.48 27.39 25.65
N HIS A 224 49.93 27.61 26.87
CA HIS A 224 49.72 28.93 27.47
C HIS A 224 48.99 29.93 26.54
N TYR A 225 48.03 29.46 25.75
CA TYR A 225 47.27 30.33 24.86
C TYR A 225 46.30 31.21 25.67
N THR A 226 46.15 32.47 25.28
CA THR A 226 45.18 33.40 25.88
C THR A 226 43.73 33.08 25.52
N PHE A 227 43.51 32.15 24.60
CA PHE A 227 42.19 31.77 24.11
C PHE A 227 41.61 30.62 24.96
N PRO A 228 40.44 30.79 25.60
CA PRO A 228 39.86 29.75 26.46
C PRO A 228 39.58 28.43 25.73
N ALA A 229 39.86 27.31 26.39
CA ALA A 229 39.71 25.96 25.81
C ALA A 229 38.26 25.66 25.39
N TRP A 230 37.26 26.09 26.17
CA TRP A 230 35.85 25.89 25.83
C TRP A 230 35.42 26.63 24.56
N LYS A 231 35.99 27.81 24.29
CA LYS A 231 35.77 28.57 23.05
C LYS A 231 36.36 27.83 21.86
N ALA A 232 37.54 27.23 22.03
CA ALA A 232 38.17 26.42 20.98
C ALA A 232 37.34 25.16 20.69
N MET A 233 36.78 24.52 21.72
CA MET A 233 35.90 23.37 21.57
C MET A 233 34.71 23.68 20.65
N PHE A 234 33.95 24.75 20.93
CA PHE A 234 32.79 25.13 20.11
C PHE A 234 33.15 25.61 18.70
N LEU A 235 34.32 26.27 18.53
CA LEU A 235 34.79 26.64 17.19
C LEU A 235 35.12 25.40 16.35
N ILE A 236 35.88 24.46 16.91
CA ILE A 236 36.31 23.26 16.19
C ILE A 236 35.10 22.41 15.81
N THR A 237 34.21 22.12 16.76
CA THR A 237 33.04 21.29 16.47
C THR A 237 32.07 21.99 15.52
N GLY A 238 31.78 23.28 15.73
CA GLY A 238 30.88 24.04 14.86
C GLY A 238 31.38 24.19 13.43
N LEU A 239 32.68 24.47 13.23
CA LEU A 239 33.26 24.57 11.89
C LEU A 239 33.28 23.20 11.19
N LEU A 240 33.61 22.14 11.92
CA LEU A 240 33.61 20.78 11.39
C LEU A 240 32.19 20.37 10.97
N THR A 241 31.18 20.70 11.77
CA THR A 241 29.76 20.51 11.45
C THR A 241 29.33 21.33 10.22
N ALA A 242 29.72 22.60 10.12
CA ALA A 242 29.38 23.44 8.97
C ALA A 242 30.03 22.92 7.67
N VAL A 243 31.30 22.50 7.73
CA VAL A 243 32.01 21.90 6.60
C VAL A 243 31.37 20.57 6.20
N TYR A 244 31.00 19.72 7.17
CA TYR A 244 30.30 18.48 6.90
C TYR A 244 28.95 18.71 6.21
N GLY A 245 28.17 19.69 6.69
CA GLY A 245 26.92 20.12 6.06
C GLY A 245 27.11 20.62 4.63
N MET A 246 28.21 21.35 4.35
CA MET A 246 28.57 21.78 2.99
C MET A 246 28.84 20.57 2.08
N PHE A 247 29.58 19.57 2.55
CA PHE A 247 29.82 18.34 1.79
C PHE A 247 28.53 17.56 1.57
N MET A 248 27.66 17.44 2.57
CA MET A 248 26.33 16.85 2.39
C MET A 248 25.51 17.60 1.34
N PHE A 249 25.53 18.94 1.35
CA PHE A 249 24.81 19.76 0.38
C PHE A 249 25.29 19.49 -1.05
N LEU A 250 26.58 19.24 -1.26
CA LEU A 250 27.14 18.98 -2.59
C LEU A 250 26.96 17.52 -3.05
N PHE A 251 27.16 16.55 -2.16
CA PHE A 251 27.32 15.14 -2.53
C PHE A 251 26.18 14.20 -2.10
N MET A 252 25.36 14.56 -1.12
CA MET A 252 24.25 13.70 -0.69
C MET A 252 23.15 13.71 -1.75
N ALA A 253 22.72 12.52 -2.17
CA ALA A 253 21.60 12.34 -3.07
C ALA A 253 20.26 12.51 -2.34
N ASP A 254 19.31 13.24 -2.95
CA ASP A 254 18.00 13.51 -2.35
C ASP A 254 17.02 12.35 -2.47
N SER A 255 17.07 11.56 -3.57
CA SER A 255 16.24 10.39 -3.78
C SER A 255 16.96 9.28 -4.57
N PRO A 256 16.43 8.03 -4.56
CA PRO A 256 16.95 6.97 -5.42
C PRO A 256 16.95 7.34 -6.92
N VAL A 257 16.02 8.19 -7.35
CA VAL A 257 15.90 8.62 -8.75
C VAL A 257 16.99 9.62 -9.14
N THR A 258 17.32 10.55 -8.25
CA THR A 258 18.34 11.59 -8.47
C THR A 258 19.75 11.12 -8.16
N ALA A 259 19.93 9.89 -7.67
CA ALA A 259 21.24 9.38 -7.29
C ALA A 259 22.13 9.14 -8.52
N SER A 260 23.22 9.91 -8.65
CA SER A 260 24.17 9.79 -9.77
C SER A 260 25.02 8.52 -9.73
N TRP A 261 25.14 7.88 -8.57
CA TRP A 261 25.93 6.67 -8.35
C TRP A 261 25.16 5.36 -8.55
N LEU A 262 23.84 5.43 -8.79
CA LEU A 262 23.02 4.30 -9.21
C LEU A 262 22.92 4.28 -10.74
N THR A 263 23.09 3.11 -11.36
CA THR A 263 22.76 2.92 -12.78
C THR A 263 21.25 2.95 -12.99
N ASP A 264 20.78 3.19 -14.21
CA ASP A 264 19.32 3.27 -14.45
C ASP A 264 18.62 1.96 -14.07
N ALA A 265 19.21 0.79 -14.33
CA ALA A 265 18.67 -0.49 -13.88
C ALA A 265 18.61 -0.59 -12.34
N GLU A 266 19.67 -0.16 -11.62
CA GLU A 266 19.69 -0.17 -10.16
C GLU A 266 18.68 0.83 -9.56
N LYS A 267 18.44 1.97 -10.23
CA LYS A 267 17.41 2.95 -9.81
C LYS A 267 16.03 2.33 -9.86
N HIS A 268 15.69 1.62 -10.94
CA HIS A 268 14.40 0.92 -11.04
C HIS A 268 14.24 -0.10 -9.90
N ILE A 269 15.26 -0.90 -9.61
CA ILE A 269 15.24 -1.84 -8.48
C ILE A 269 15.12 -1.10 -7.15
N ALA A 270 15.85 0.00 -6.96
CA ALA A 270 15.81 0.78 -5.72
C ALA A 270 14.41 1.35 -5.44
N VAL A 271 13.71 1.85 -6.46
CA VAL A 271 12.35 2.37 -6.31
C VAL A 271 11.32 1.23 -6.18
N GLU A 272 11.43 0.16 -6.97
CA GLU A 272 10.51 -0.98 -6.90
C GLU A 272 10.57 -1.69 -5.54
N ARG A 273 11.76 -1.77 -4.92
CA ARG A 273 11.93 -2.30 -3.55
C ARG A 273 11.16 -1.52 -2.49
N LEU A 274 10.91 -0.24 -2.73
CA LEU A 274 10.19 0.64 -1.81
C LEU A 274 8.68 0.60 -2.05
N ARG A 275 8.23 0.08 -3.19
CA ARG A 275 6.80 -0.05 -3.56
C ARG A 275 5.99 -0.86 -2.54
N GLY A 276 6.60 -1.86 -1.93
CA GLY A 276 5.98 -2.69 -0.87
C GLY A 276 5.83 -2.00 0.49
N ASN A 277 6.37 -0.79 0.70
CA ASN A 277 6.36 -0.16 2.03
C ASN A 277 4.97 0.28 2.50
N GLN A 278 3.97 0.39 1.62
CA GLN A 278 2.62 0.91 1.92
C GLN A 278 2.60 2.27 2.66
N GLN A 279 3.77 2.91 2.75
CA GLN A 279 3.97 4.26 3.19
C GLN A 279 3.99 5.03 1.88
N GLY A 280 2.86 5.63 1.50
CA GLY A 280 2.89 6.59 0.40
C GLY A 280 4.07 7.52 0.64
N ILE A 281 4.90 7.73 -0.38
CA ILE A 281 5.96 8.73 -0.36
C ILE A 281 5.23 10.07 -0.23
N GLY A 282 4.97 10.47 1.02
CA GLY A 282 4.23 11.69 1.35
C GLY A 282 2.81 11.77 0.79
N SER A 283 1.85 11.00 1.32
CA SER A 283 0.44 11.37 1.12
C SER A 283 0.21 12.78 1.66
N ARG A 284 0.03 13.77 0.77
CA ARG A 284 -0.14 15.18 1.14
C ARG A 284 -1.52 15.50 1.73
N VAL A 285 -2.42 14.51 1.80
CA VAL A 285 -3.81 14.70 2.21
C VAL A 285 -4.01 14.32 3.67
N PHE A 286 -4.31 15.32 4.50
CA PHE A 286 -4.54 15.16 5.93
C PHE A 286 -5.91 14.53 6.22
N LYS A 287 -5.93 13.34 6.84
CA LYS A 287 -7.16 12.59 7.16
C LYS A 287 -7.59 12.83 8.61
N TRP A 288 -8.70 13.55 8.81
CA TRP A 288 -9.20 13.92 10.13
C TRP A 288 -9.60 12.73 11.02
N SER A 289 -10.09 11.64 10.42
CA SER A 289 -10.42 10.40 11.14
C SER A 289 -9.18 9.78 11.80
N GLN A 290 -8.07 9.68 11.05
CA GLN A 290 -6.80 9.16 11.54
C GLN A 290 -6.17 10.07 12.61
N PHE A 291 -6.33 11.39 12.46
CA PHE A 291 -5.90 12.34 13.49
C PHE A 291 -6.66 12.11 14.81
N ARG A 292 -7.99 12.00 14.79
CA ARG A 292 -8.79 11.69 15.98
C ARG A 292 -8.45 10.31 16.58
N GLU A 293 -8.23 9.31 15.73
CA GLU A 293 -7.84 7.96 16.17
C GLU A 293 -6.53 7.98 16.97
N ALA A 294 -5.57 8.83 16.61
CA ALA A 294 -4.30 8.97 17.34
C ALA A 294 -4.51 9.37 18.81
N PHE A 295 -5.49 10.23 19.09
CA PHE A 295 -5.83 10.69 20.44
C PHE A 295 -6.71 9.72 21.23
N THR A 296 -7.31 8.72 20.59
CA THR A 296 -8.09 7.67 21.27
C THR A 296 -7.25 6.42 21.57
N ASP A 297 -6.07 6.30 20.97
CA ASP A 297 -5.20 5.13 21.13
C ASP A 297 -4.40 5.21 22.44
N ILE A 298 -4.62 4.25 23.34
CA ILE A 298 -3.91 4.14 24.62
C ILE A 298 -2.39 4.04 24.44
N ARG A 299 -1.92 3.47 23.34
CA ARG A 299 -0.49 3.32 23.04
C ARG A 299 0.17 4.67 22.86
N THR A 300 -0.52 5.65 22.28
CA THR A 300 -0.02 7.02 22.09
C THR A 300 0.37 7.64 23.44
N TYR A 301 -0.50 7.51 24.44
CA TYR A 301 -0.26 8.07 25.78
C TYR A 301 0.84 7.31 26.54
N LEU A 302 0.89 5.98 26.42
CA LEU A 302 1.97 5.19 27.02
C LEU A 302 3.33 5.51 26.40
N ILE A 303 3.38 5.74 25.08
CA ILE A 303 4.59 6.16 24.38
C ILE A 303 4.97 7.59 24.80
N PHE A 304 4.02 8.52 24.87
CA PHE A 304 4.29 9.88 25.35
C PHE A 304 4.87 9.88 26.77
N LEU A 305 4.25 9.15 27.69
CA LEU A 305 4.73 9.03 29.07
C LEU A 305 6.10 8.36 29.13
N PHE A 306 6.33 7.32 28.32
CA PHE A 306 7.65 6.70 28.18
C PHE A 306 8.70 7.71 27.69
N MET A 307 8.41 8.52 26.67
CA MET A 307 9.37 9.52 26.15
C MET A 307 9.74 10.51 27.25
N VAL A 308 8.75 11.12 27.92
CA VAL A 308 9.00 12.06 29.02
C VAL A 308 9.85 11.41 30.12
N THR A 309 9.48 10.22 30.59
CA THR A 309 10.16 9.56 31.71
C THR A 309 11.52 8.97 31.32
N CYS A 310 11.73 8.54 30.08
CA CYS A 310 13.03 8.06 29.62
C CYS A 310 14.01 9.22 29.39
N ASP A 311 13.50 10.37 28.93
CA ASP A 311 14.33 11.48 28.46
C ASP A 311 14.63 12.53 29.53
N ILE A 312 13.86 12.60 30.63
CA ILE A 312 14.22 13.42 31.80
C ILE A 312 15.64 13.07 32.31
N PRO A 313 15.95 11.79 32.62
CA PRO A 313 17.29 11.43 33.06
C PRO A 313 18.34 11.64 31.97
N ASN A 314 18.00 11.27 30.72
CA ASN A 314 18.92 11.37 29.59
C ASN A 314 19.38 12.82 29.38
N GLY A 315 18.45 13.77 29.30
CA GLY A 315 18.77 15.18 29.11
C GLY A 315 19.55 15.82 30.25
N GLY A 316 19.35 15.36 31.48
CA GLY A 316 20.17 15.78 32.60
C GLY A 316 21.62 15.28 32.48
N ILE A 317 21.80 13.99 32.23
CA ILE A 317 23.13 13.38 32.10
C ILE A 317 23.91 13.98 30.92
N THR A 318 23.28 14.22 29.76
CA THR A 318 23.95 14.79 28.58
C THR A 318 24.64 16.13 28.88
N VAL A 319 24.08 16.95 29.78
CA VAL A 319 24.59 18.30 30.09
C VAL A 319 25.59 18.30 31.26
N PHE A 320 25.55 17.28 32.13
CA PHE A 320 26.27 17.26 33.41
C PHE A 320 27.22 16.06 33.59
N PHE A 321 27.39 15.16 32.62
CA PHE A 321 28.17 13.92 32.82
C PHE A 321 29.64 14.17 33.21
N THR A 322 30.28 15.23 32.70
CA THR A 322 31.65 15.59 33.08
C THR A 322 31.74 16.02 34.54
N GLU A 323 30.81 16.87 34.99
CA GLU A 323 30.73 17.30 36.40
C GLU A 323 30.38 16.13 37.32
N LEU A 324 29.57 15.20 36.84
CA LEU A 324 29.25 13.97 37.56
C LEU A 324 30.50 13.08 37.72
N ILE A 325 31.31 12.91 36.68
CA ILE A 325 32.56 12.14 36.78
C ILE A 325 33.59 12.87 37.68
N GLU A 326 33.68 14.20 37.60
CA GLU A 326 34.53 15.00 38.49
C GLU A 326 34.11 14.88 39.95
N SER A 327 32.81 14.81 40.24
CA SER A 327 32.31 14.63 41.60
C SER A 327 32.70 13.29 42.24
N PHE A 328 33.05 12.28 41.43
CA PHE A 328 33.62 11.01 41.90
C PHE A 328 35.06 11.16 42.42
N GLY A 329 35.74 12.27 42.12
CA GLY A 329 37.09 12.59 42.57
C GLY A 329 38.18 12.51 41.50
N PHE A 330 37.82 12.44 40.22
CA PHE A 330 38.78 12.51 39.12
C PHE A 330 39.07 13.97 38.74
N ASN A 331 40.27 14.23 38.22
CA ASN A 331 40.61 15.56 37.69
C ASN A 331 40.06 15.73 36.27
N THR A 332 39.94 16.96 35.79
CA THR A 332 39.33 17.30 34.49
C THR A 332 39.97 16.56 33.30
N GLN A 333 41.30 16.47 33.26
CA GLN A 333 42.02 15.73 32.21
C GLN A 333 41.63 14.24 32.19
N LYS A 334 41.59 13.59 33.35
CA LYS A 334 41.16 12.18 33.43
C LYS A 334 39.66 12.05 33.16
N THR A 335 38.84 12.99 33.61
CA THR A 335 37.39 12.98 33.36
C THR A 335 37.06 12.85 31.87
N PHE A 336 37.73 13.61 31.00
CA PHE A 336 37.49 13.50 29.55
C PHE A 336 37.88 12.13 28.98
N LEU A 337 38.97 11.53 29.48
CA LEU A 337 39.37 10.19 29.07
C LEU A 337 38.40 9.11 29.60
N LEU A 338 37.95 9.27 30.84
CA LEU A 338 37.02 8.36 31.51
C LEU A 338 35.58 8.51 30.99
N ALA A 339 35.27 9.52 30.19
CA ALA A 339 33.98 9.58 29.48
C ALA A 339 33.91 8.60 28.30
N MET A 340 35.03 8.26 27.66
CA MET A 340 35.05 7.44 26.44
C MET A 340 34.50 6.03 26.61
N PRO A 341 34.82 5.28 27.69
CA PRO A 341 34.27 3.93 27.85
C PRO A 341 32.74 3.90 27.95
N GLY A 342 32.11 4.97 28.44
CA GLY A 342 30.65 5.12 28.44
C GLY A 342 30.08 5.02 27.02
N GLY A 343 30.72 5.69 26.06
CA GLY A 343 30.33 5.61 24.65
C GLY A 343 30.52 4.22 24.03
N LEU A 344 31.57 3.48 24.42
CA LEU A 344 31.75 2.09 23.99
C LEU A 344 30.64 1.17 24.52
N VAL A 345 30.29 1.31 25.80
CA VAL A 345 29.18 0.56 26.39
C VAL A 345 27.86 0.92 25.71
N GLU A 346 27.64 2.19 25.37
CA GLU A 346 26.45 2.63 24.60
C GLU A 346 26.36 1.95 23.23
N VAL A 347 27.46 1.91 22.46
CA VAL A 347 27.49 1.22 21.15
C VAL A 347 27.17 -0.27 21.32
N ILE A 348 27.81 -0.94 22.28
CA ILE A 348 27.62 -2.37 22.53
C ILE A 348 26.19 -2.66 22.97
N SER A 349 25.62 -1.85 23.87
CA SER A 349 24.26 -2.02 24.38
C SER A 349 23.21 -1.78 23.30
N ILE A 350 23.31 -0.70 22.52
CA ILE A 350 22.36 -0.40 21.44
C ILE A 350 22.38 -1.51 20.38
N VAL A 351 23.56 -1.84 19.86
CA VAL A 351 23.69 -2.86 18.80
C VAL A 351 23.32 -4.25 19.33
N GLY A 352 23.80 -4.60 20.52
CA GLY A 352 23.60 -5.89 21.16
C GLY A 352 22.13 -6.16 21.49
N LEU A 353 21.45 -5.22 22.17
CA LEU A 353 20.04 -5.38 22.55
C LEU A 353 19.10 -5.24 21.35
N CYS A 354 19.42 -4.42 20.34
CA CYS A 354 18.65 -4.40 19.09
C CYS A 354 18.79 -5.72 18.31
N TYR A 355 20.00 -6.28 18.25
CA TYR A 355 20.23 -7.60 17.65
C TYR A 355 19.52 -8.70 18.44
N LEU A 356 19.57 -8.65 19.77
CA LEU A 356 18.85 -9.58 20.63
C LEU A 356 17.34 -9.48 20.42
N ALA A 357 16.78 -8.26 20.36
CA ALA A 357 15.37 -8.01 20.11
C ALA A 357 14.91 -8.64 18.78
N LYS A 358 15.78 -8.60 17.75
CA LYS A 358 15.55 -9.28 16.47
C LYS A 358 15.61 -10.82 16.60
N ARG A 359 16.53 -11.36 17.40
CA ARG A 359 16.64 -12.81 17.66
C ARG A 359 15.44 -13.36 18.43
N ILE A 360 15.03 -12.68 19.49
CA ILE A 360 13.93 -13.14 20.37
C ILE A 360 12.54 -12.70 19.90
N GLN A 361 12.45 -11.89 18.83
CA GLN A 361 11.22 -11.32 18.28
C GLN A 361 10.37 -10.56 19.33
N ASN A 362 11.01 -9.99 20.35
CA ASN A 362 10.35 -9.27 21.44
C ASN A 362 11.14 -8.01 21.82
N ARG A 363 10.73 -6.88 21.24
CA ARG A 363 11.41 -5.59 21.43
C ARG A 363 11.19 -5.00 22.84
N MET A 364 10.02 -5.21 23.44
CA MET A 364 9.70 -4.63 24.75
C MET A 364 10.45 -5.32 25.88
N PHE A 365 10.66 -6.63 25.78
CA PHE A 365 11.49 -7.35 26.73
C PHE A 365 12.94 -6.83 26.74
N CYS A 366 13.55 -6.64 25.56
CA CYS A 366 14.89 -6.05 25.47
C CYS A 366 14.94 -4.60 25.97
N ALA A 367 13.88 -3.81 25.74
CA ALA A 367 13.79 -2.45 26.26
C ALA A 367 13.76 -2.43 27.81
N VAL A 368 13.02 -3.35 28.43
CA VAL A 368 13.01 -3.51 29.89
C VAL A 368 14.37 -3.95 30.41
N ILE A 369 15.04 -4.90 29.75
CA ILE A 369 16.41 -5.31 30.13
C ILE A 369 17.36 -4.11 30.11
N GLY A 370 17.32 -3.30 29.05
CA GLY A 370 18.12 -2.07 28.97
C GLY A 370 17.82 -1.13 30.15
N GLN A 371 16.55 -0.87 30.46
CA GLN A 371 16.16 -0.04 31.59
C GLN A 371 16.62 -0.61 32.94
N LEU A 372 16.59 -1.93 33.13
CA LEU A 372 17.07 -2.59 34.35
C LEU A 372 18.59 -2.44 34.51
N PHE A 373 19.36 -2.54 33.43
CA PHE A 373 20.81 -2.26 33.47
C PHE A 373 21.11 -0.79 33.78
N GLY A 374 20.31 0.14 33.22
CA GLY A 374 20.40 1.55 33.58
C GLY A 374 20.12 1.78 35.06
N LEU A 375 19.01 1.25 35.57
CA LEU A 375 18.65 1.30 36.99
C LEU A 375 19.72 0.69 37.90
N LEU A 376 20.34 -0.42 37.50
CA LEU A 376 21.47 -1.00 38.21
C LEU A 376 22.66 -0.03 38.25
N GLY A 377 22.96 0.62 37.12
CA GLY A 377 23.99 1.66 37.02
C GLY A 377 23.75 2.82 37.99
N MET A 378 22.53 3.36 38.01
CA MET A 378 22.14 4.43 38.92
C MET A 378 22.16 3.99 40.39
N ALA A 379 21.70 2.77 40.69
CA ALA A 379 21.74 2.20 42.04
C ALA A 379 23.19 2.06 42.55
N LEU A 380 24.13 1.66 41.69
CA LEU A 380 25.56 1.61 42.01
C LEU A 380 26.12 3.02 42.27
N MET A 381 25.77 4.02 41.44
CA MET A 381 26.20 5.41 41.64
C MET A 381 25.68 6.02 42.95
N MET A 382 24.46 5.66 43.37
CA MET A 382 23.89 6.12 44.64
C MET A 382 24.45 5.35 45.85
N GLY A 383 24.45 4.03 45.79
CA GLY A 383 24.86 3.17 46.91
C GLY A 383 26.35 3.26 47.24
N LEU A 384 27.18 3.63 46.26
CA LEU A 384 28.62 3.86 46.44
C LEU A 384 28.97 5.35 46.63
N SER A 385 27.97 6.24 46.76
CA SER A 385 28.17 7.67 46.99
C SER A 385 28.83 7.96 48.35
N ARG A 386 29.59 9.04 48.40
CA ARG A 386 30.75 9.35 49.27
C ARG A 386 30.51 9.53 50.79
N SER A 387 29.39 9.09 51.37
CA SER A 387 29.11 9.31 52.81
C SER A 387 29.08 8.06 53.70
N GLY A 388 29.75 6.97 53.28
CA GLY A 388 29.90 5.75 54.09
C GLY A 388 31.25 5.05 53.87
N THR A 389 31.51 3.99 54.66
CA THR A 389 32.71 3.12 54.62
C THR A 389 32.94 2.39 53.28
N THR A 390 32.10 2.63 52.27
CA THR A 390 32.03 1.95 50.97
C THR A 390 32.18 2.90 49.76
N ALA A 391 32.79 4.08 49.92
CA ALA A 391 33.01 5.02 48.81
C ALA A 391 34.10 4.52 47.83
N TYR A 392 33.69 3.95 46.70
CA TYR A 392 34.60 3.47 45.64
C TYR A 392 34.39 4.28 44.34
N PRO A 393 35.27 5.25 43.99
CA PRO A 393 35.17 6.07 42.77
C PRO A 393 35.07 5.23 41.48
N VAL A 394 35.77 4.09 41.44
CA VAL A 394 35.72 3.16 40.31
C VAL A 394 34.36 2.49 40.18
N GLY A 395 33.70 2.15 41.30
CA GLY A 395 32.37 1.53 41.28
C GLY A 395 31.28 2.51 40.85
N GLN A 396 31.36 3.78 41.24
CA GLN A 396 30.49 4.84 40.73
C GLN A 396 30.69 5.04 39.22
N LEU A 397 31.93 4.98 38.74
CA LEU A 397 32.24 5.08 37.32
C LEU A 397 31.69 3.89 36.50
N VAL A 398 31.76 2.66 37.03
CA VAL A 398 31.09 1.50 36.43
C VAL A 398 29.57 1.71 36.40
N GLY A 399 29.01 2.25 37.48
CA GLY A 399 27.60 2.64 37.55
C GLY A 399 27.23 3.62 36.42
N TYR A 400 28.03 4.66 36.23
CA TYR A 400 27.87 5.63 35.14
C TYR A 400 27.93 4.98 33.75
N TYR A 401 28.85 4.03 33.51
CA TYR A 401 28.93 3.35 32.21
C TYR A 401 27.70 2.49 31.90
N LEU A 402 27.19 1.76 32.90
CA LEU A 402 25.97 0.97 32.76
C LEU A 402 24.75 1.86 32.54
N ASP A 403 24.70 2.98 33.25
CA ASP A 403 23.66 3.98 33.20
C ASP A 403 23.57 4.62 31.80
N ILE A 404 24.64 5.29 31.36
CA ILE A 404 24.66 5.98 30.07
C ILE A 404 24.50 5.01 28.91
N GLY A 405 25.17 3.86 28.97
CA GLY A 405 25.19 2.90 27.87
C GLY A 405 23.84 2.25 27.58
N ASN A 406 22.98 2.13 28.59
CA ASN A 406 21.67 1.48 28.41
C ASN A 406 20.50 2.48 28.31
N SER A 407 20.68 3.71 28.78
CA SER A 407 19.64 4.77 28.77
C SER A 407 19.05 5.02 27.37
N ALA A 408 19.90 5.04 26.33
CA ALA A 408 19.52 5.33 24.95
C ALA A 408 18.90 4.11 24.20
N THR A 409 19.09 2.91 24.74
CA THR A 409 18.73 1.66 24.04
C THR A 409 17.21 1.42 24.04
N ALA A 410 16.55 1.67 25.19
CA ALA A 410 15.10 1.51 25.29
C ALA A 410 14.35 2.50 24.37
N LEU A 411 14.86 3.73 24.27
CA LEU A 411 14.33 4.76 23.37
C LEU A 411 14.35 4.29 21.90
N THR A 412 15.49 3.76 21.45
CA THR A 412 15.66 3.22 20.09
C THR A 412 14.63 2.11 19.78
N LEU A 413 14.42 1.19 20.73
CA LEU A 413 13.46 0.10 20.57
C LEU A 413 12.01 0.59 20.53
N VAL A 414 11.63 1.57 21.37
CA VAL A 414 10.28 2.14 21.39
C VAL A 414 9.99 2.96 20.11
N LEU A 415 10.95 3.73 19.61
CA LEU A 415 10.80 4.45 18.33
C LEU A 415 10.51 3.50 17.16
N SER A 416 11.16 2.33 17.14
CA SER A 416 10.89 1.31 16.13
C SER A 416 9.46 0.76 16.18
N ILE A 417 8.82 0.78 17.36
CA ILE A 417 7.44 0.31 17.56
C ILE A 417 6.43 1.32 17.05
N ILE A 418 6.68 2.63 17.20
CA ILE A 418 5.82 3.66 16.61
C ILE A 418 5.68 3.42 15.11
N SER A 419 6.80 3.12 14.44
CA SER A 419 6.81 2.84 13.00
C SER A 419 6.06 1.56 12.61
N SER A 420 6.14 0.49 13.41
CA SER A 420 5.49 -0.80 13.07
C SER A 420 4.04 -0.92 13.55
N ASN A 421 3.68 -0.31 14.68
CA ASN A 421 2.38 -0.54 15.34
C ASN A 421 1.34 0.54 15.05
N THR A 422 1.76 1.65 14.42
CA THR A 422 0.87 2.74 14.02
C THR A 422 0.60 2.69 12.52
N ALA A 423 -0.61 2.28 12.15
CA ALA A 423 -1.06 2.26 10.76
C ALA A 423 -1.72 3.59 10.36
N GLY A 424 -1.57 3.99 9.09
CA GLY A 424 -2.11 5.24 8.56
C GLY A 424 -1.13 6.41 8.61
N TYR A 425 -0.99 7.14 7.50
CA TYR A 425 -0.01 8.23 7.35
C TYR A 425 -0.29 9.40 8.31
N THR A 426 -1.53 9.88 8.41
CA THR A 426 -1.90 10.98 9.31
C THR A 426 -1.84 10.55 10.79
N LYS A 427 -2.23 9.31 11.12
CA LYS A 427 -2.12 8.80 12.50
C LYS A 427 -0.66 8.68 12.92
N LYS A 428 0.19 8.06 12.08
CA LYS A 428 1.62 7.88 12.36
C LYS A 428 2.36 9.20 12.54
N THR A 429 2.13 10.17 11.65
CA THR A 429 2.73 11.52 11.80
C THR A 429 2.25 12.22 13.08
N THR A 430 0.97 12.09 13.44
CA THR A 430 0.43 12.63 14.70
C THR A 430 1.07 11.96 15.94
N VAL A 431 1.16 10.63 15.97
CA VAL A 431 1.78 9.89 17.08
C VAL A 431 3.27 10.21 17.18
N ASN A 432 3.97 10.35 16.05
CA ASN A 432 5.37 10.73 16.03
C ASN A 432 5.58 12.16 16.57
N ALA A 433 4.72 13.12 16.18
CA ALA A 433 4.76 14.47 16.71
C ALA A 433 4.51 14.50 18.23
N ILE A 434 3.52 13.75 18.74
CA ILE A 434 3.27 13.62 20.17
C ILE A 434 4.50 13.02 20.88
N SER A 435 5.12 11.99 20.31
CA SER A 435 6.31 11.34 20.88
C SER A 435 7.49 12.31 20.96
N LEU A 436 7.70 13.11 19.92
CA LEU A 436 8.77 14.10 19.87
C LEU A 436 8.54 15.28 20.81
N ILE A 437 7.28 15.68 21.03
CA ILE A 437 6.92 16.63 22.10
C ILE A 437 7.32 16.05 23.46
N GLY A 438 7.00 14.78 23.71
CA GLY A 438 7.41 14.07 24.94
C GLY A 438 8.93 14.05 25.13
N TYR A 439 9.67 13.75 24.06
CA TYR A 439 11.14 13.80 24.03
C TYR A 439 11.66 15.19 24.42
N CYS A 440 11.17 16.25 23.78
CA CYS A 440 11.62 17.61 24.08
C CYS A 440 11.24 18.05 25.50
N VAL A 441 10.06 17.68 25.99
CA VAL A 441 9.64 17.95 27.38
C VAL A 441 10.58 17.25 28.37
N GLY A 442 10.97 16.01 28.10
CA GLY A 442 11.90 15.28 28.95
C GLY A 442 13.26 15.97 29.03
N PHE A 443 13.85 16.27 27.87
CA PHE A 443 15.13 16.98 27.78
C PHE A 443 15.08 18.42 28.32
N LEU A 444 13.93 19.08 28.26
CA LEU A 444 13.71 20.39 28.86
C LEU A 444 13.81 20.32 30.39
N ILE A 445 13.18 19.30 31.00
CA ILE A 445 13.11 19.11 32.46
C ILE A 445 14.42 18.53 33.02
N GLY A 446 15.10 17.66 32.28
CA GLY A 446 16.28 16.92 32.74
C GLY A 446 17.37 17.77 33.42
N PRO A 447 17.94 18.78 32.74
CA PRO A 447 18.94 19.68 33.32
C PRO A 447 18.50 20.41 34.59
N GLN A 448 17.19 20.58 34.78
CA GLN A 448 16.61 21.27 35.94
C GLN A 448 16.61 20.39 37.20
N THR A 449 16.91 19.10 37.08
CA THR A 449 17.04 18.17 38.22
C THR A 449 18.42 18.27 38.91
N TYR A 450 19.44 18.79 38.21
CA TYR A 450 20.83 18.90 38.70
C TYR A 450 21.09 20.16 39.52
N ARG A 451 20.37 20.32 40.64
CA ARG A 451 20.42 21.55 41.48
C ARG A 451 21.47 21.51 42.59
N LYS A 452 21.67 20.34 43.21
CA LYS A 452 22.50 20.18 44.42
C LYS A 452 23.86 19.55 44.09
N ALA A 453 24.79 20.35 43.58
CA ALA A 453 26.18 19.94 43.41
C ALA A 453 26.85 19.63 44.78
N PRO A 454 27.93 18.82 44.81
CA PRO A 454 28.56 18.11 43.69
C PRO A 454 27.98 16.70 43.43
N ASP A 455 27.24 16.12 44.38
CA ASP A 455 26.76 14.72 44.26
C ASP A 455 25.40 14.58 43.53
N TYR A 456 24.69 15.69 43.31
CA TYR A 456 23.41 15.74 42.59
C TYR A 456 22.37 14.70 43.06
N PRO A 457 22.07 14.58 44.37
CA PRO A 457 21.18 13.54 44.91
C PRO A 457 19.76 13.63 44.34
N ASP A 458 19.23 14.84 44.14
CA ASP A 458 17.90 15.06 43.58
C ASP A 458 17.80 14.50 42.15
N ALA A 459 18.85 14.64 41.34
CA ALA A 459 18.91 14.10 39.98
C ALA A 459 19.00 12.57 39.97
N LYS A 460 19.80 11.98 40.87
CA LYS A 460 19.92 10.52 40.99
C LYS A 460 18.60 9.86 41.41
N TRP A 461 17.91 10.42 42.41
CA TRP A 461 16.59 9.92 42.82
C TRP A 461 15.52 10.11 41.74
N THR A 462 15.54 11.26 41.06
CA THR A 462 14.65 11.50 39.92
C THR A 462 14.88 10.46 38.83
N THR A 463 16.14 10.13 38.54
CA THR A 463 16.50 9.11 37.55
C THR A 463 15.91 7.74 37.88
N VAL A 464 16.04 7.27 39.13
CA VAL A 464 15.44 6.01 39.55
C VAL A 464 13.91 6.01 39.41
N ALA A 465 13.24 7.07 39.84
CA ALA A 465 11.79 7.17 39.75
C ALA A 465 11.31 7.16 38.28
N MET A 466 11.99 7.92 37.43
CA MET A 466 11.64 8.07 36.02
C MET A 466 11.91 6.79 35.22
N TRP A 467 13.05 6.12 35.39
CA TRP A 467 13.33 4.86 34.69
C TRP A 467 12.51 3.69 35.19
N THR A 468 12.17 3.64 36.48
CA THR A 468 11.19 2.66 36.98
C THR A 468 9.84 2.85 36.31
N THR A 469 9.40 4.11 36.15
CA THR A 469 8.17 4.44 35.43
C THR A 469 8.25 4.09 33.94
N ALA A 470 9.39 4.37 33.29
CA ALA A 470 9.64 4.03 31.89
C ALA A 470 9.61 2.50 31.67
N ALA A 471 10.22 1.72 32.56
CA ALA A 471 10.15 0.26 32.54
C ALA A 471 8.71 -0.25 32.71
N GLY A 472 7.94 0.37 33.62
CA GLY A 472 6.50 0.13 33.76
C GLY A 472 5.70 0.42 32.48
N CYS A 473 6.02 1.51 31.78
CA CYS A 473 5.41 1.85 30.49
C CYS A 473 5.75 0.80 29.41
N CYS A 474 6.99 0.33 29.34
CA CYS A 474 7.39 -0.76 28.43
C CYS A 474 6.64 -2.07 28.72
N LEU A 475 6.47 -2.43 29.99
CA LEU A 475 5.67 -3.58 30.41
C LEU A 475 4.19 -3.40 30.05
N ALA A 476 3.61 -2.23 30.31
CA ALA A 476 2.24 -1.92 29.95
C ALA A 476 2.04 -1.99 28.42
N LEU A 477 2.95 -1.43 27.63
CA LEU A 477 2.95 -1.54 26.17
C LEU A 477 3.04 -3.00 25.72
N TYR A 478 3.88 -3.82 26.35
CA TYR A 478 3.94 -5.25 26.08
C TYR A 478 2.60 -5.94 26.32
N PHE A 479 1.96 -5.72 27.47
CA PHE A 479 0.68 -6.35 27.79
C PHE A 479 -0.47 -5.84 26.90
N VAL A 480 -0.51 -4.54 26.59
CA VAL A 480 -1.51 -3.97 25.67
C VAL A 480 -1.35 -4.55 24.27
N ASN A 481 -0.11 -4.64 23.77
CA ASN A 481 0.16 -5.21 22.46
C ASN A 481 -0.10 -6.71 22.44
N LYS A 482 0.28 -7.44 23.50
CA LYS A 482 -0.01 -8.87 23.63
C LYS A 482 -1.51 -9.13 23.68
N ARG A 483 -2.28 -8.38 24.48
CA ARG A 483 -3.74 -8.50 24.54
C ARG A 483 -4.39 -8.23 23.18
N GLU A 484 -3.91 -7.23 22.46
CA GLU A 484 -4.43 -6.92 21.12
C GLU A 484 -4.02 -7.96 20.08
N ASN A 485 -2.79 -8.49 20.17
CA ASN A 485 -2.34 -9.60 19.33
C ASN A 485 -3.13 -10.86 19.63
N ASP A 486 -3.28 -11.26 20.89
CA ASP A 486 -4.11 -12.40 21.30
C ASP A 486 -5.57 -12.22 20.85
N ARG A 487 -6.12 -11.00 20.90
CA ARG A 487 -7.45 -10.69 20.35
C ARG A 487 -7.48 -10.90 18.83
N ARG A 488 -6.47 -10.42 18.11
CA ARG A 488 -6.33 -10.57 16.64
C ARG A 488 -6.05 -12.01 16.24
N ASP A 489 -5.27 -12.74 17.02
CA ASP A 489 -4.92 -14.15 16.82
C ASP A 489 -6.12 -15.03 17.13
N LYS A 490 -6.97 -14.68 18.10
CA LYS A 490 -8.28 -15.34 18.29
C LYS A 490 -9.23 -15.03 17.13
N LEU A 491 -9.26 -13.78 16.67
CA LEU A 491 -9.98 -13.40 15.45
C LEU A 491 -9.41 -14.07 14.18
N ALA A 492 -8.13 -14.45 14.19
CA ALA A 492 -7.42 -15.11 13.10
C ALA A 492 -7.38 -16.64 13.20
N ALA A 493 -7.54 -17.22 14.39
CA ALA A 493 -7.74 -18.64 14.60
C ALA A 493 -9.12 -19.10 14.09
N ASP A 494 -10.04 -18.15 13.99
CA ASP A 494 -11.32 -18.27 13.29
C ASP A 494 -11.20 -18.07 11.76
N LEU A 495 -9.99 -17.82 11.22
CA LEU A 495 -9.68 -17.70 9.78
C LEU A 495 -8.82 -18.90 9.32
N PRO A 496 -9.02 -19.45 8.10
CA PRO A 496 -8.23 -20.59 7.62
C PRO A 496 -6.73 -20.25 7.50
N PRO A 497 -5.81 -21.22 7.72
CA PRO A 497 -4.37 -20.99 7.70
C PRO A 497 -3.89 -20.50 6.34
N GLN A 498 -3.03 -19.48 6.33
CA GLN A 498 -2.43 -18.96 5.10
C GLN A 498 -1.42 -19.97 4.51
N PRO A 499 -1.36 -20.14 3.18
CA PRO A 499 -0.28 -20.87 2.54
C PRO A 499 1.07 -20.19 2.82
N GLU A 500 2.11 -20.96 3.13
CA GLU A 500 3.47 -20.44 3.34
C GLU A 500 3.95 -19.65 2.11
N GLY A 501 4.33 -18.38 2.32
CA GLY A 501 4.86 -17.50 1.27
C GLY A 501 4.12 -16.16 1.08
N THR A 502 2.99 -15.92 1.75
CA THR A 502 2.29 -14.62 1.68
C THR A 502 2.84 -13.61 2.70
N PRO A 503 3.25 -12.39 2.28
CA PRO A 503 3.61 -11.33 3.23
C PRO A 503 2.38 -10.85 4.02
N PHE A 504 2.61 -10.51 5.29
CA PHE A 504 1.63 -9.99 6.26
C PHE A 504 0.65 -8.96 5.64
N LYS A 505 -0.59 -9.38 5.35
CA LYS A 505 -1.73 -8.45 5.23
C LYS A 505 -2.36 -8.30 6.61
N LEU A 506 -2.01 -7.23 7.30
CA LEU A 506 -2.67 -6.85 8.54
C LEU A 506 -4.10 -6.37 8.20
N VAL A 507 -5.09 -7.08 8.73
CA VAL A 507 -6.51 -6.73 8.71
C VAL A 507 -6.70 -5.47 9.55
N LEU A 508 -6.58 -4.28 8.94
CA LEU A 508 -7.14 -3.03 9.44
C LEU A 508 -7.66 -2.24 8.23
N GLY A 509 -8.98 -2.12 8.15
CA GLY A 509 -9.73 -1.53 7.04
C GLY A 509 -9.37 -0.07 6.75
N VAL A 510 -8.35 0.14 5.93
CA VAL A 510 -8.10 1.40 5.22
C VAL A 510 -7.89 1.06 3.75
N ARG A 511 -8.93 1.22 2.93
CA ARG A 511 -8.81 1.23 1.47
C ARG A 511 -7.96 2.46 1.07
N THR A 512 -6.80 2.24 0.46
CA THR A 512 -6.08 3.24 -0.32
C THR A 512 -6.64 3.24 -1.75
N PRO A 513 -6.92 4.39 -2.39
CA PRO A 513 -7.60 4.43 -3.69
C PRO A 513 -6.75 4.06 -4.92
N GLU A 514 -5.46 3.72 -4.77
CA GLU A 514 -4.51 3.73 -5.92
C GLU A 514 -3.72 2.42 -6.12
N LEU A 515 -4.12 1.33 -5.45
CA LEU A 515 -3.70 0.00 -5.87
C LEU A 515 -4.80 -0.57 -6.76
N LEU A 516 -4.47 -0.89 -8.02
CA LEU A 516 -5.34 -1.68 -8.90
C LEU A 516 -5.80 -2.90 -8.09
N PRO A 517 -7.10 -3.14 -7.94
CA PRO A 517 -7.53 -4.01 -6.86
C PRO A 517 -7.27 -5.48 -7.19
N TYR A 518 -6.79 -6.21 -6.19
CA TYR A 518 -6.39 -7.60 -6.32
C TYR A 518 -7.59 -8.52 -6.09
N VAL A 519 -7.97 -9.30 -7.09
CA VAL A 519 -9.01 -10.33 -7.00
C VAL A 519 -8.37 -11.68 -6.69
N ALA A 520 -8.86 -12.34 -5.64
CA ALA A 520 -8.32 -13.63 -5.18
C ALA A 520 -8.91 -14.81 -5.96
N THR A 521 -8.06 -15.82 -6.23
CA THR A 521 -8.51 -17.12 -6.74
C THR A 521 -8.75 -18.08 -5.58
N LEU A 522 -9.99 -18.53 -5.43
CA LEU A 522 -10.38 -19.53 -4.44
C LEU A 522 -10.35 -20.92 -5.08
N ARG A 523 -9.60 -21.83 -4.47
CA ARG A 523 -9.62 -23.25 -4.83
C ARG A 523 -10.58 -23.96 -3.90
N LEU A 524 -11.64 -24.53 -4.45
CA LEU A 524 -12.73 -25.12 -3.70
C LEU A 524 -12.88 -26.58 -4.11
N GLN A 525 -12.81 -27.47 -3.14
CA GLN A 525 -12.97 -28.91 -3.36
C GLN A 525 -13.52 -29.55 -2.10
N GLY A 526 -14.47 -30.47 -2.21
CA GLY A 526 -15.07 -31.13 -1.06
C GLY A 526 -15.75 -32.41 -1.47
N SER A 527 -16.04 -33.26 -0.49
CA SER A 527 -16.82 -34.48 -0.67
C SER A 527 -18.32 -34.23 -0.86
N SER A 528 -18.78 -32.98 -0.63
CA SER A 528 -20.15 -32.51 -0.83
C SER A 528 -20.20 -31.10 -1.39
N TYR A 529 -21.35 -30.71 -1.96
CA TYR A 529 -21.59 -29.33 -2.40
C TYR A 529 -21.59 -28.36 -1.21
N TYR A 530 -22.07 -28.82 -0.04
CA TYR A 530 -22.01 -28.05 1.19
C TYR A 530 -20.56 -27.68 1.56
N GLU A 531 -19.61 -28.61 1.48
CA GLU A 531 -18.19 -28.35 1.81
C GLU A 531 -17.53 -27.35 0.84
N ILE A 532 -17.86 -27.43 -0.45
CA ILE A 532 -17.45 -26.45 -1.46
C ILE A 532 -17.98 -25.08 -1.10
N GLY A 533 -19.27 -25.00 -0.76
CA GLY A 533 -19.93 -23.79 -0.30
C GLY A 533 -19.29 -23.23 0.96
N LEU A 534 -19.03 -24.07 1.96
CA LEU A 534 -18.43 -23.70 3.23
C LEU A 534 -17.07 -23.04 3.02
N GLN A 535 -16.24 -23.62 2.16
CA GLN A 535 -14.95 -23.02 1.78
C GLN A 535 -15.10 -21.68 1.07
N HIS A 536 -16.07 -21.55 0.16
CA HIS A 536 -16.35 -20.28 -0.50
C HIS A 536 -16.76 -19.21 0.53
N GLY A 537 -17.69 -19.53 1.42
CA GLY A 537 -18.13 -18.64 2.49
C GLY A 537 -16.99 -18.21 3.44
N GLN A 538 -16.14 -19.16 3.85
CA GLN A 538 -15.01 -18.90 4.76
C GLN A 538 -13.92 -18.06 4.10
N GLN A 539 -13.57 -18.35 2.84
CA GLN A 539 -12.46 -17.69 2.14
C GLN A 539 -12.84 -16.32 1.58
N ALA A 540 -14.12 -16.08 1.24
CA ALA A 540 -14.60 -14.83 0.65
C ALA A 540 -15.62 -14.07 1.51
N LYS A 541 -15.64 -14.31 2.82
CA LYS A 541 -16.60 -13.69 3.74
C LYS A 541 -16.72 -12.19 3.55
N GLU A 542 -15.62 -11.44 3.61
CA GLU A 542 -15.62 -9.97 3.51
C GLU A 542 -16.14 -9.47 2.14
N GLN A 543 -15.82 -10.20 1.08
CA GLN A 543 -16.30 -9.94 -0.27
C GLN A 543 -17.81 -10.17 -0.37
N ILE A 544 -18.35 -11.22 0.29
CA ILE A 544 -19.79 -11.49 0.35
C ILE A 544 -20.53 -10.33 1.05
N TYR A 545 -20.04 -9.87 2.21
CA TYR A 545 -20.63 -8.70 2.89
C TYR A 545 -20.56 -7.43 2.02
N THR A 546 -19.48 -7.25 1.27
CA THR A 546 -19.33 -6.13 0.33
C THR A 546 -20.38 -6.21 -0.79
N ASN A 547 -20.64 -7.40 -1.32
CA ASN A 547 -21.66 -7.62 -2.34
C ASN A 547 -23.06 -7.36 -1.80
N ILE A 548 -23.39 -7.87 -0.60
CA ILE A 548 -24.68 -7.61 0.06
C ILE A 548 -24.94 -6.11 0.20
N LYS A 549 -23.94 -5.35 0.68
CA LYS A 549 -24.06 -3.89 0.81
C LYS A 549 -24.27 -3.20 -0.54
N THR A 550 -23.53 -3.61 -1.55
CA THR A 550 -23.63 -3.03 -2.89
C THR A 550 -25.00 -3.32 -3.50
N TYR A 551 -25.48 -4.56 -3.39
CA TYR A 551 -26.79 -4.96 -3.90
C TYR A 551 -27.97 -4.38 -3.12
N THR A 552 -27.80 -4.09 -1.83
CA THR A 552 -28.81 -3.33 -1.07
C THR A 552 -29.04 -1.96 -1.70
N THR A 553 -27.96 -1.25 -2.09
CA THR A 553 -28.07 0.06 -2.75
C THR A 553 -28.65 -0.08 -4.16
N PHE A 554 -28.22 -1.11 -4.90
CA PHE A 554 -28.73 -1.40 -6.24
C PHE A 554 -30.25 -1.68 -6.22
N PHE A 555 -30.75 -2.50 -5.30
CA PHE A 555 -32.17 -2.82 -5.22
C PHE A 555 -33.04 -1.64 -4.74
N GLN A 556 -32.47 -0.71 -3.95
CA GLN A 556 -33.13 0.55 -3.65
C GLN A 556 -33.40 1.35 -4.93
N GLU A 557 -32.41 1.43 -5.82
CA GLU A 557 -32.52 2.17 -7.08
C GLU A 557 -33.38 1.45 -8.14
N THR A 558 -33.25 0.13 -8.29
CA THR A 558 -33.87 -0.61 -9.41
C THR A 558 -35.17 -1.34 -9.07
N ALA A 559 -35.41 -1.64 -7.80
CA ALA A 559 -36.58 -2.39 -7.33
C ALA A 559 -37.42 -1.63 -6.30
N GLY A 560 -36.99 -0.45 -5.86
CA GLY A 560 -37.68 0.35 -4.84
C GLY A 560 -37.70 -0.28 -3.45
N MET A 561 -36.87 -1.30 -3.21
CA MET A 561 -36.78 -2.00 -1.93
C MET A 561 -36.08 -1.12 -0.90
N LYS A 562 -36.58 -1.04 0.33
CA LYS A 562 -35.95 -0.19 1.36
C LYS A 562 -34.84 -0.89 2.11
N THR A 563 -34.96 -2.21 2.27
CA THR A 563 -34.09 -3.02 3.13
C THR A 563 -33.61 -4.29 2.43
N TRP A 564 -32.48 -4.84 2.88
CA TRP A 564 -31.99 -6.14 2.41
C TRP A 564 -32.92 -7.30 2.76
N GLU A 565 -33.65 -7.20 3.88
CA GLU A 565 -34.64 -8.21 4.29
C GLU A 565 -35.79 -8.36 3.28
N GLU A 566 -36.21 -7.28 2.61
CA GLU A 566 -37.18 -7.37 1.51
C GLU A 566 -36.62 -8.18 0.32
N ALA A 567 -35.32 -8.06 0.04
CA ALA A 567 -34.65 -8.83 -1.00
C ALA A 567 -34.56 -10.32 -0.62
N LYS A 568 -34.26 -10.64 0.64
CA LYS A 568 -34.29 -12.00 1.18
C LYS A 568 -35.69 -12.62 1.11
N GLU A 569 -36.73 -11.85 1.41
CA GLU A 569 -38.09 -12.36 1.34
C GLU A 569 -38.51 -12.61 -0.10
N ARG A 570 -38.22 -11.67 -1.01
CA ARG A 570 -38.53 -11.84 -2.44
C ARG A 570 -37.76 -13.00 -3.07
N SER A 571 -36.55 -13.31 -2.60
CA SER A 571 -35.75 -14.41 -3.17
C SER A 571 -36.31 -15.80 -2.84
N LYS A 572 -37.05 -15.94 -1.73
CA LYS A 572 -37.61 -17.23 -1.28
C LYS A 572 -38.57 -17.87 -2.28
N ILE A 573 -39.19 -17.08 -3.18
CA ILE A 573 -40.10 -17.60 -4.21
C ILE A 573 -39.43 -18.63 -5.12
N PHE A 574 -38.10 -18.62 -5.21
CA PHE A 574 -37.32 -19.57 -6.03
C PHE A 574 -36.90 -20.83 -5.29
N VAL A 575 -37.04 -20.91 -3.96
CA VAL A 575 -36.63 -22.09 -3.17
C VAL A 575 -37.33 -23.37 -3.65
N PRO A 576 -38.67 -23.43 -3.85
CA PRO A 576 -39.34 -24.66 -4.28
C PRO A 576 -38.82 -25.16 -5.64
N THR A 577 -38.53 -24.23 -6.55
CA THR A 577 -38.01 -24.55 -7.88
C THR A 577 -36.58 -25.06 -7.81
N LEU A 578 -35.73 -24.45 -6.96
CA LEU A 578 -34.36 -24.91 -6.75
C LEU A 578 -34.31 -26.28 -6.05
N GLU A 579 -35.17 -26.53 -5.06
CA GLU A 579 -35.30 -27.85 -4.42
C GLU A 579 -35.68 -28.94 -5.42
N LYS A 580 -36.56 -28.60 -6.38
CA LYS A 580 -37.04 -29.53 -7.40
C LYS A 580 -36.03 -29.78 -8.53
N LEU A 581 -35.36 -28.72 -9.00
CA LEU A 581 -34.60 -28.76 -10.25
C LEU A 581 -33.08 -28.84 -10.04
N TYR A 582 -32.55 -28.32 -8.93
CA TYR A 582 -31.12 -28.30 -8.64
C TYR A 582 -30.79 -28.20 -7.14
N PRO A 583 -31.22 -29.19 -6.32
CA PRO A 583 -31.08 -29.15 -4.86
C PRO A 583 -29.64 -29.05 -4.35
N GLU A 584 -28.68 -29.57 -5.10
CA GLU A 584 -27.24 -29.49 -4.84
C GLU A 584 -26.75 -28.04 -4.74
N THR A 585 -27.35 -27.13 -5.53
CA THR A 585 -27.00 -25.71 -5.45
C THR A 585 -27.48 -25.08 -4.15
N LEU A 586 -28.65 -25.48 -3.63
CA LEU A 586 -29.10 -25.00 -2.32
C LEU A 586 -28.22 -25.53 -1.20
N GLU A 587 -27.71 -26.76 -1.34
CA GLU A 587 -26.72 -27.31 -0.43
C GLU A 587 -25.42 -26.48 -0.44
N GLU A 588 -24.90 -26.12 -1.62
CA GLU A 588 -23.74 -25.22 -1.73
C GLU A 588 -24.02 -23.85 -1.11
N MET A 589 -25.15 -23.22 -1.44
CA MET A 589 -25.53 -21.93 -0.88
C MET A 589 -25.65 -21.96 0.65
N ARG A 590 -26.13 -23.07 1.24
CA ARG A 590 -26.14 -23.27 2.70
C ARG A 590 -24.72 -23.30 3.27
N GLY A 591 -23.81 -24.00 2.61
CA GLY A 591 -22.39 -23.98 2.96
C GLY A 591 -21.82 -22.55 2.91
N ILE A 592 -22.08 -21.81 1.83
CA ILE A 592 -21.63 -20.41 1.68
C ILE A 592 -22.14 -19.55 2.84
N ALA A 593 -23.43 -19.66 3.17
CA ALA A 593 -24.05 -18.89 4.24
C ALA A 593 -23.39 -19.20 5.58
N GLU A 594 -23.22 -20.47 5.92
CA GLU A 594 -22.57 -20.88 7.17
C GLU A 594 -21.11 -20.44 7.23
N GLY A 595 -20.35 -20.62 6.15
CA GLY A 595 -18.96 -20.22 6.07
C GLY A 595 -18.76 -18.71 6.22
N ALA A 596 -19.70 -17.92 5.69
CA ALA A 596 -19.70 -16.47 5.83
C ALA A 596 -20.33 -15.97 7.15
N ARG A 597 -20.93 -16.86 7.96
CA ARG A 597 -21.75 -16.51 9.15
C ARG A 597 -22.95 -15.61 8.81
N LEU A 598 -23.68 -15.99 7.77
CA LEU A 598 -24.88 -15.33 7.25
C LEU A 598 -26.07 -16.28 7.22
N ASP A 599 -27.27 -15.76 6.98
CA ASP A 599 -28.44 -16.58 6.74
C ASP A 599 -28.44 -17.12 5.30
N MET A 600 -29.04 -18.28 5.09
CA MET A 600 -29.23 -18.84 3.75
C MET A 600 -29.96 -17.86 2.79
N GLY A 601 -30.88 -17.06 3.33
CA GLY A 601 -31.60 -16.03 2.55
C GLY A 601 -30.68 -14.96 1.97
N ASP A 602 -29.56 -14.64 2.63
CA ASP A 602 -28.58 -13.66 2.14
C ASP A 602 -27.91 -14.15 0.85
N ILE A 603 -27.46 -15.41 0.87
CA ILE A 603 -26.81 -16.04 -0.28
C ILE A 603 -27.82 -16.28 -1.40
N LEU A 604 -29.04 -16.70 -1.06
CA LEU A 604 -30.10 -16.86 -2.05
C LEU A 604 -30.39 -15.53 -2.76
N ALA A 605 -30.54 -14.42 -2.02
CA ALA A 605 -30.79 -13.10 -2.60
C ALA A 605 -29.68 -12.64 -3.56
N LEU A 606 -28.41 -12.93 -3.26
CA LEU A 606 -27.29 -12.67 -4.17
C LEU A 606 -27.39 -13.50 -5.47
N ASN A 607 -27.83 -14.76 -5.37
CA ASN A 607 -27.93 -15.67 -6.53
C ASN A 607 -29.19 -15.46 -7.40
N VAL A 608 -30.17 -14.68 -6.92
CA VAL A 608 -31.35 -14.27 -7.68
C VAL A 608 -31.37 -12.76 -8.00
N ARG A 609 -30.19 -12.13 -7.95
CA ARG A 609 -30.06 -10.67 -8.07
C ARG A 609 -30.54 -10.12 -9.41
N SER A 610 -30.42 -10.89 -10.49
CA SER A 610 -30.91 -10.50 -11.83
C SER A 610 -32.44 -10.48 -11.84
N GLU A 611 -33.05 -11.51 -11.25
CA GLU A 611 -34.49 -11.67 -11.14
C GLU A 611 -35.11 -10.56 -10.26
N ILE A 612 -34.41 -10.13 -9.19
CA ILE A 612 -34.85 -9.00 -8.37
C ILE A 612 -34.63 -7.67 -9.07
N GLY A 613 -33.46 -7.45 -9.67
CA GLY A 613 -33.02 -6.13 -10.12
C GLY A 613 -33.44 -5.73 -11.53
N LEU A 614 -33.71 -6.69 -12.42
CA LEU A 614 -33.86 -6.44 -13.86
C LEU A 614 -35.29 -6.69 -14.39
N THR A 615 -36.23 -7.09 -13.54
CA THR A 615 -37.60 -7.49 -13.92
C THR A 615 -38.70 -6.53 -13.49
N ASN A 616 -38.36 -5.39 -12.86
CA ASN A 616 -39.35 -4.45 -12.29
C ASN A 616 -40.01 -3.53 -13.33
N TYR A 617 -40.28 -4.05 -14.54
CA TYR A 617 -40.87 -3.32 -15.66
C TYR A 617 -42.09 -4.09 -16.20
N PRO A 618 -43.09 -3.42 -16.77
CA PRO A 618 -44.17 -4.12 -17.46
C PRO A 618 -43.67 -4.73 -18.77
N ASN A 619 -43.95 -6.03 -18.99
CA ASN A 619 -43.70 -6.73 -20.25
C ASN A 619 -44.73 -6.33 -21.33
N THR A 620 -44.67 -5.06 -21.76
CA THR A 620 -45.60 -4.44 -22.73
C THR A 620 -44.84 -3.52 -23.70
N PRO A 621 -45.36 -3.28 -24.93
CA PRO A 621 -44.81 -2.28 -25.84
C PRO A 621 -45.01 -0.88 -25.22
N LYS A 622 -43.94 -0.21 -24.78
CA LYS A 622 -43.96 1.19 -24.31
C LYS A 622 -42.65 1.88 -24.69
N GLU A 623 -42.71 3.17 -25.03
CA GLU A 623 -41.67 3.88 -25.79
C GLU A 623 -40.50 4.44 -24.99
N GLU A 624 -40.60 4.60 -23.67
CA GLU A 624 -39.52 5.28 -22.93
C GLU A 624 -38.44 4.30 -22.43
N PRO A 625 -37.20 4.38 -22.94
CA PRO A 625 -36.09 3.61 -22.41
C PRO A 625 -35.70 4.13 -21.02
N PRO A 626 -35.40 3.26 -20.05
CA PRO A 626 -34.86 3.70 -18.77
C PRO A 626 -33.53 4.45 -18.96
N THR A 627 -33.30 5.49 -18.16
CA THR A 627 -32.08 6.33 -18.16
C THR A 627 -30.81 5.60 -17.68
N ILE A 628 -30.96 4.39 -17.12
CA ILE A 628 -29.86 3.64 -16.51
C ILE A 628 -29.23 2.67 -17.53
N THR A 629 -27.92 2.47 -17.48
CA THR A 629 -27.11 1.92 -18.57
C THR A 629 -26.41 0.60 -18.21
N ASP A 630 -26.88 -0.56 -18.70
CA ASP A 630 -26.09 -1.81 -18.69
C ASP A 630 -24.99 -1.77 -19.79
N GLY A 631 -23.89 -2.51 -19.64
CA GLY A 631 -22.65 -2.31 -20.41
C GLY A 631 -21.97 -3.55 -21.02
N CYS A 632 -22.29 -4.77 -20.62
CA CYS A 632 -21.54 -5.96 -21.04
C CYS A 632 -21.44 -6.10 -22.58
N THR A 633 -20.25 -6.46 -23.09
CA THR A 633 -20.01 -6.72 -24.52
C THR A 633 -19.30 -8.06 -24.66
N SER A 634 -19.89 -9.02 -25.35
CA SER A 634 -19.31 -10.35 -25.61
C SER A 634 -19.15 -10.61 -27.09
N ILE A 635 -18.15 -11.42 -27.44
CA ILE A 635 -17.88 -11.89 -28.79
C ILE A 635 -17.35 -13.32 -28.76
N VAL A 636 -17.81 -14.12 -29.71
CA VAL A 636 -17.22 -15.41 -30.05
C VAL A 636 -16.87 -15.43 -31.53
N GLN A 637 -15.63 -15.78 -31.86
CA GLN A 637 -15.13 -15.79 -33.23
C GLN A 637 -14.28 -17.04 -33.48
N ARG A 638 -14.41 -17.60 -34.69
CA ARG A 638 -13.61 -18.72 -35.19
C ARG A 638 -12.63 -18.26 -36.27
N SER A 639 -11.43 -18.83 -36.26
CA SER A 639 -10.42 -18.58 -37.28
C SER A 639 -10.90 -19.07 -38.65
N GLN A 640 -10.33 -18.54 -39.73
CA GLN A 640 -10.74 -18.91 -41.10
C GLN A 640 -10.48 -20.38 -41.42
N ASP A 641 -9.39 -20.94 -40.89
CA ASP A 641 -9.05 -22.37 -41.00
C ASP A 641 -9.84 -23.27 -40.03
N GLY A 642 -10.65 -22.68 -39.15
CA GLY A 642 -11.45 -23.39 -38.15
C GLY A 642 -10.66 -23.96 -36.98
N SER A 643 -9.34 -23.78 -36.92
CA SER A 643 -8.46 -24.38 -35.89
C SER A 643 -8.63 -23.77 -34.51
N THR A 644 -9.09 -22.51 -34.42
CA THR A 644 -9.16 -21.75 -33.18
C THR A 644 -10.53 -21.08 -33.03
N VAL A 645 -11.09 -21.15 -31.82
CA VAL A 645 -12.24 -20.32 -31.40
C VAL A 645 -11.81 -19.45 -30.22
N VAL A 646 -12.14 -18.15 -30.26
CA VAL A 646 -11.94 -17.21 -29.15
C VAL A 646 -13.30 -16.74 -28.66
N LEU A 647 -13.56 -16.92 -27.36
CA LEU A 647 -14.73 -16.39 -26.65
C LEU A 647 -14.25 -15.36 -25.64
N ALA A 648 -14.76 -14.13 -25.70
CA ALA A 648 -14.35 -13.07 -24.80
C ALA A 648 -15.48 -12.10 -24.44
N GLN A 649 -15.35 -11.44 -23.30
CA GLN A 649 -16.32 -10.46 -22.81
C GLN A 649 -15.68 -9.41 -21.91
N ASN A 650 -16.07 -8.15 -22.10
CA ASN A 650 -15.99 -7.13 -21.06
C ASN A 650 -17.23 -7.21 -20.17
N TRP A 651 -17.01 -7.44 -18.88
CA TRP A 651 -18.05 -7.40 -17.87
C TRP A 651 -18.09 -6.01 -17.23
N ASP A 652 -19.16 -5.29 -17.53
CA ASP A 652 -19.39 -3.93 -17.05
C ASP A 652 -20.38 -3.94 -15.90
N TRP A 653 -19.98 -3.38 -14.76
CA TRP A 653 -20.86 -3.31 -13.60
C TRP A 653 -20.44 -2.21 -12.62
N LEU A 654 -21.14 -2.11 -11.49
CA LEU A 654 -20.88 -1.16 -10.42
C LEU A 654 -19.44 -1.27 -9.91
N GLU A 655 -18.68 -0.17 -9.97
CA GLU A 655 -17.29 -0.07 -9.50
C GLU A 655 -17.06 -0.70 -8.12
N GLN A 656 -18.02 -0.56 -7.21
CA GLN A 656 -17.94 -1.07 -5.84
C GLN A 656 -17.84 -2.60 -5.75
N LEU A 657 -18.32 -3.32 -6.77
CA LEU A 657 -18.18 -4.79 -6.82
C LEU A 657 -16.77 -5.24 -7.07
N HIS A 658 -15.86 -4.37 -7.50
CA HIS A 658 -14.47 -4.74 -7.65
C HIS A 658 -13.89 -5.35 -6.35
N ASP A 659 -14.27 -4.82 -5.20
CA ASP A 659 -13.84 -5.32 -3.89
C ASP A 659 -14.58 -6.60 -3.44
N GLY A 660 -15.60 -7.02 -4.20
CA GLY A 660 -16.42 -8.19 -3.93
C GLY A 660 -16.29 -9.29 -4.99
N MET A 661 -15.33 -9.15 -5.92
CA MET A 661 -15.01 -10.16 -6.92
C MET A 661 -14.12 -11.27 -6.36
N VAL A 662 -14.30 -12.48 -6.90
CA VAL A 662 -13.44 -13.64 -6.68
C VAL A 662 -13.32 -14.44 -7.97
N ILE A 663 -12.27 -15.24 -8.10
CA ILE A 663 -12.15 -16.22 -9.19
C ILE A 663 -12.31 -17.59 -8.55
N LEU A 664 -13.24 -18.41 -9.02
CA LEU A 664 -13.49 -19.73 -8.47
C LEU A 664 -12.84 -20.81 -9.34
N ASP A 665 -12.09 -21.68 -8.70
CA ASP A 665 -11.50 -22.90 -9.24
C ASP A 665 -12.07 -24.09 -8.44
N ILE A 666 -13.17 -24.65 -8.93
CA ILE A 666 -13.99 -25.65 -8.23
C ILE A 666 -13.71 -27.03 -8.82
N VAL A 667 -13.49 -28.03 -7.96
CA VAL A 667 -13.58 -29.44 -8.33
C VAL A 667 -14.89 -30.00 -7.77
N THR A 668 -15.72 -30.60 -8.62
CA THR A 668 -17.00 -31.18 -8.21
C THR A 668 -16.81 -32.32 -7.21
N PRO A 669 -17.83 -32.63 -6.37
CA PRO A 669 -17.67 -33.67 -5.34
C PRO A 669 -17.30 -35.06 -5.86
N ASP A 670 -17.68 -35.38 -7.10
CA ASP A 670 -17.31 -36.64 -7.76
C ASP A 670 -15.88 -36.65 -8.33
N GLY A 671 -15.18 -35.52 -8.26
CA GLY A 671 -13.82 -35.32 -8.78
C GLY A 671 -13.72 -35.29 -10.30
N LYS A 672 -14.83 -35.32 -11.04
CA LYS A 672 -14.82 -35.51 -12.51
C LYS A 672 -14.81 -34.20 -13.28
N THR A 673 -15.42 -33.15 -12.74
CA THR A 673 -15.52 -31.86 -13.41
C THR A 673 -14.76 -30.81 -12.62
N ARG A 674 -13.95 -30.01 -13.33
CA ARG A 674 -13.33 -28.81 -12.78
C ARG A 674 -13.85 -27.57 -13.48
N LEU A 675 -14.19 -26.54 -12.71
CA LEU A 675 -14.78 -25.30 -13.17
C LEU A 675 -13.84 -24.15 -12.85
N GLN A 676 -13.57 -23.26 -13.81
CA GLN A 676 -12.75 -22.08 -13.62
C GLN A 676 -13.48 -20.85 -14.17
N PHE A 677 -13.92 -19.96 -13.28
CA PHE A 677 -14.75 -18.81 -13.68
C PHE A 677 -14.53 -17.57 -12.81
N MET A 678 -14.67 -16.40 -13.43
CA MET A 678 -14.75 -15.13 -12.74
C MET A 678 -16.12 -15.03 -12.06
N ASN A 679 -16.15 -14.59 -10.81
CA ASN A 679 -17.36 -14.58 -10.00
C ASN A 679 -17.49 -13.33 -9.11
N GLU A 680 -18.69 -13.12 -8.59
CA GLU A 680 -18.91 -12.28 -7.41
C GLU A 680 -18.99 -13.19 -6.19
N ALA A 681 -18.32 -12.83 -5.11
CA ALA A 681 -18.35 -13.61 -3.88
C ALA A 681 -19.79 -13.85 -3.40
N GLY A 682 -20.11 -15.11 -3.11
CA GLY A 682 -21.43 -15.56 -2.71
C GLY A 682 -22.32 -16.09 -3.84
N LEU A 683 -21.98 -15.84 -5.12
CA LEU A 683 -22.68 -16.46 -6.25
C LEU A 683 -22.16 -17.88 -6.51
N VAL A 684 -23.02 -18.79 -6.95
CA VAL A 684 -22.62 -20.18 -7.25
C VAL A 684 -22.02 -20.37 -8.65
N GLY A 685 -22.30 -19.46 -9.59
CA GLY A 685 -21.87 -19.58 -10.98
C GLY A 685 -21.99 -18.28 -11.75
N LYS A 686 -21.07 -18.09 -12.71
CA LYS A 686 -21.00 -16.90 -13.57
C LYS A 686 -20.23 -17.18 -14.86
N ILE A 687 -19.18 -16.41 -15.20
CA ILE A 687 -18.54 -16.39 -16.53
C ILE A 687 -17.22 -17.17 -16.49
N GLY A 688 -17.08 -18.23 -17.29
CA GLY A 688 -15.88 -19.05 -17.30
C GLY A 688 -15.98 -20.31 -18.14
N VAL A 689 -15.17 -21.31 -17.79
CA VAL A 689 -14.96 -22.54 -18.57
C VAL A 689 -14.89 -23.77 -17.67
N ASN A 690 -15.25 -24.94 -18.21
CA ASN A 690 -15.13 -26.22 -17.52
C ASN A 690 -14.07 -27.15 -18.15
N SER A 691 -13.69 -28.20 -17.42
CA SER A 691 -12.68 -29.18 -17.85
C SER A 691 -13.09 -30.04 -19.04
N HIS A 692 -14.37 -30.04 -19.42
CA HIS A 692 -14.85 -30.68 -20.65
C HIS A 692 -14.63 -29.80 -21.88
N GLY A 693 -14.21 -28.54 -21.68
CA GLY A 693 -13.94 -27.61 -22.76
C GLY A 693 -15.16 -26.85 -23.25
N VAL A 694 -16.16 -26.61 -22.40
CA VAL A 694 -17.29 -25.70 -22.66
C VAL A 694 -17.07 -24.41 -21.89
N GLY A 695 -17.13 -23.28 -22.58
CA GLY A 695 -17.04 -21.94 -21.98
C GLY A 695 -18.26 -21.08 -22.24
N ILE A 696 -18.57 -20.19 -21.30
CA ILE A 696 -19.71 -19.27 -21.34
C ILE A 696 -19.30 -17.85 -20.97
N CYS A 697 -19.87 -16.86 -21.67
CA CYS A 697 -19.90 -15.44 -21.30
C CYS A 697 -21.35 -14.97 -21.20
N MET A 698 -21.66 -14.04 -20.30
CA MET A 698 -23.05 -13.72 -19.93
C MET A 698 -23.36 -12.24 -20.04
N ASN A 699 -24.39 -11.88 -20.78
CA ASN A 699 -24.90 -10.51 -20.82
C ASN A 699 -26.27 -10.45 -20.15
N ALA A 700 -26.46 -9.50 -19.24
CA ALA A 700 -27.75 -9.25 -18.62
C ALA A 700 -28.69 -8.53 -19.59
N LEU A 701 -29.98 -8.92 -19.58
CA LEU A 701 -31.03 -8.30 -20.39
C LEU A 701 -32.12 -7.78 -19.47
N ARG A 702 -32.57 -6.55 -19.73
CA ARG A 702 -33.66 -5.94 -18.96
C ARG A 702 -34.97 -6.29 -19.62
N CYS A 703 -35.80 -7.05 -18.93
CA CYS A 703 -37.11 -7.43 -19.40
C CYS A 703 -38.05 -7.65 -18.22
N GLY A 704 -39.31 -7.26 -18.36
CA GLY A 704 -40.36 -7.48 -17.35
C GLY A 704 -40.80 -8.94 -17.18
N ALA A 705 -40.36 -9.85 -18.05
CA ALA A 705 -40.73 -11.26 -17.97
C ALA A 705 -39.99 -11.95 -16.81
N LEU A 706 -40.77 -12.57 -15.92
CA LEU A 706 -40.28 -13.33 -14.78
C LEU A 706 -41.09 -14.61 -14.61
N SER A 707 -40.41 -15.73 -14.38
CA SER A 707 -41.03 -17.02 -14.06
C SER A 707 -40.38 -17.62 -12.82
N THR A 708 -41.19 -18.06 -11.85
CA THR A 708 -40.71 -18.72 -10.64
C THR A 708 -40.40 -20.20 -10.85
N ASP A 709 -40.92 -20.82 -11.92
CA ASP A 709 -40.76 -22.26 -12.20
C ASP A 709 -39.52 -22.61 -13.04
N ARG A 710 -38.65 -21.63 -13.27
CA ARG A 710 -37.43 -21.74 -14.08
C ARG A 710 -36.19 -21.41 -13.24
N LEU A 711 -35.01 -21.79 -13.72
CA LEU A 711 -33.77 -21.55 -12.95
C LEU A 711 -33.35 -20.07 -12.98
N PRO A 712 -32.94 -19.49 -11.85
CA PRO A 712 -32.28 -18.18 -11.81
C PRO A 712 -31.02 -18.14 -12.67
N THR A 713 -30.71 -16.97 -13.20
CA THR A 713 -29.65 -16.71 -14.19
C THR A 713 -28.30 -17.30 -13.77
N HIS A 714 -27.82 -16.97 -12.57
CA HIS A 714 -26.50 -17.42 -12.08
C HIS A 714 -26.48 -18.90 -11.70
N VAL A 715 -27.64 -19.45 -11.27
CA VAL A 715 -27.81 -20.89 -11.03
C VAL A 715 -27.78 -21.66 -12.35
N MET A 716 -28.39 -21.13 -13.40
CA MET A 716 -28.31 -21.71 -14.74
C MET A 716 -26.87 -21.69 -15.27
N CYS A 717 -26.13 -20.59 -15.07
CA CYS A 717 -24.70 -20.52 -15.43
C CYS A 717 -23.89 -21.61 -14.73
N ARG A 718 -24.12 -21.81 -13.41
CA ARG A 718 -23.48 -22.89 -12.66
C ARG A 718 -23.82 -24.26 -13.26
N ARG A 719 -25.10 -24.51 -13.55
CA ARG A 719 -25.56 -25.79 -14.09
C ARG A 719 -24.89 -26.14 -15.43
N VAL A 720 -24.82 -25.16 -16.34
CA VAL A 720 -24.16 -25.33 -17.64
C VAL A 720 -22.67 -25.63 -17.45
N LEU A 721 -21.97 -24.84 -16.62
CA LEU A 721 -20.56 -25.08 -16.33
C LEU A 721 -20.33 -26.47 -15.73
N GLU A 722 -21.19 -26.93 -14.84
CA GLU A 722 -21.03 -28.20 -14.13
C GLU A 722 -21.27 -29.44 -15.00
N TYR A 723 -22.32 -29.40 -15.83
CA TYR A 723 -22.81 -30.61 -16.50
C TYR A 723 -22.61 -30.64 -18.01
N ALA A 724 -22.49 -29.51 -18.70
CA ALA A 724 -22.38 -29.51 -20.15
C ALA A 724 -21.00 -29.99 -20.59
N LYS A 725 -20.95 -31.02 -21.44
CA LYS A 725 -19.70 -31.52 -22.04
C LYS A 725 -19.48 -31.01 -23.46
N THR A 726 -20.53 -30.49 -24.08
CA THR A 726 -20.52 -29.99 -25.46
C THR A 726 -21.41 -28.75 -25.58
N PHE A 727 -21.25 -28.00 -26.67
CA PHE A 727 -22.13 -26.89 -27.02
C PHE A 727 -23.61 -27.33 -27.12
N GLU A 728 -23.89 -28.48 -27.76
CA GLU A 728 -25.26 -28.99 -27.86
C GLU A 728 -25.88 -29.30 -26.52
N GLU A 729 -25.12 -29.94 -25.62
CA GLU A 729 -25.60 -30.23 -24.26
C GLU A 729 -25.87 -28.95 -23.48
N ALA A 730 -25.03 -27.93 -23.63
CA ALA A 730 -25.27 -26.62 -23.02
C ALA A 730 -26.57 -26.00 -23.52
N VAL A 731 -26.81 -25.97 -24.84
CA VAL A 731 -28.06 -25.43 -25.42
C VAL A 731 -29.29 -26.25 -25.01
N ALA A 732 -29.19 -27.58 -25.03
CA ALA A 732 -30.28 -28.46 -24.61
C ALA A 732 -30.66 -28.25 -23.13
N MET A 733 -29.66 -28.00 -22.27
CA MET A 733 -29.89 -27.66 -20.87
C MET A 733 -30.60 -26.32 -20.71
N LEU A 734 -30.18 -25.30 -21.47
CA LEU A 734 -30.84 -24.00 -21.47
C LEU A 734 -32.32 -24.12 -21.90
N ASP A 735 -32.62 -24.96 -22.89
CA ASP A 735 -33.99 -25.21 -23.36
C ASP A 735 -34.83 -25.95 -22.31
N GLN A 736 -34.26 -27.02 -21.75
CA GLN A 736 -34.93 -27.88 -20.78
C GLN A 736 -35.31 -27.12 -19.51
N TYR A 737 -34.37 -26.38 -18.93
CA TYR A 737 -34.56 -25.74 -17.63
C TYR A 737 -35.09 -24.31 -17.73
N GLY A 738 -34.79 -23.58 -18.82
CA GLY A 738 -35.22 -22.20 -19.08
C GLY A 738 -34.68 -21.17 -18.08
N GLY A 739 -34.85 -19.88 -18.39
CA GLY A 739 -34.43 -18.76 -17.53
C GLY A 739 -35.57 -18.18 -16.72
N ALA A 740 -35.34 -17.92 -15.43
CA ALA A 740 -36.30 -17.21 -14.57
C ALA A 740 -36.52 -15.75 -15.01
N CYS A 741 -35.52 -15.11 -15.61
CA CYS A 741 -35.63 -13.84 -16.31
C CYS A 741 -34.88 -13.88 -17.64
N ALA A 742 -34.88 -12.77 -18.39
CA ALA A 742 -34.15 -12.66 -19.64
C ALA A 742 -32.64 -12.44 -19.41
N PHE A 743 -31.80 -13.20 -20.12
CA PHE A 743 -30.35 -13.00 -20.19
C PHE A 743 -29.80 -13.64 -21.47
N ASN A 744 -28.54 -13.36 -21.79
CA ASN A 744 -27.85 -13.95 -22.94
C ASN A 744 -26.61 -14.71 -22.49
N LEU A 745 -26.34 -15.86 -23.13
CA LEU A 745 -25.10 -16.61 -23.00
C LEU A 745 -24.41 -16.79 -24.35
N ALA A 746 -23.21 -16.24 -24.51
CA ALA A 746 -22.30 -16.64 -25.57
C ALA A 746 -21.59 -17.93 -25.16
N VAL A 747 -21.74 -18.99 -25.97
CA VAL A 747 -21.26 -20.34 -25.65
C VAL A 747 -20.33 -20.82 -26.76
N ALA A 748 -19.21 -21.42 -26.37
CA ALA A 748 -18.27 -22.08 -27.27
C ALA A 748 -17.76 -23.38 -26.67
N ASP A 749 -17.37 -24.33 -27.52
CA ASP A 749 -16.71 -25.55 -27.09
C ASP A 749 -15.44 -25.89 -27.88
N VAL A 750 -14.70 -26.87 -27.37
CA VAL A 750 -13.49 -27.44 -28.00
C VAL A 750 -13.74 -28.19 -29.31
N GLN A 751 -15.00 -28.37 -29.74
CA GLN A 751 -15.33 -28.93 -31.06
C GLN A 751 -15.44 -27.83 -32.13
N GLY A 752 -15.27 -26.56 -31.76
CA GLY A 752 -15.36 -25.43 -32.67
C GLY A 752 -16.79 -24.97 -32.93
N LYS A 753 -17.75 -25.43 -32.11
CA LYS A 753 -19.14 -24.99 -32.17
C LYS A 753 -19.35 -23.81 -31.24
N PHE A 754 -20.10 -22.83 -31.73
CA PHE A 754 -20.41 -21.63 -30.96
C PHE A 754 -21.70 -20.98 -31.42
N ALA A 755 -22.31 -20.22 -30.52
CA ALA A 755 -23.43 -19.33 -30.77
C ALA A 755 -23.56 -18.36 -29.60
N THR A 756 -24.41 -17.36 -29.75
CA THR A 756 -24.98 -16.68 -28.59
C THR A 756 -26.44 -17.07 -28.43
N VAL A 757 -26.90 -17.27 -27.20
CA VAL A 757 -28.23 -17.79 -26.88
C VAL A 757 -28.95 -16.79 -26.01
N GLU A 758 -30.09 -16.29 -26.47
CA GLU A 758 -30.98 -15.47 -25.67
C GLU A 758 -31.96 -16.38 -24.93
N ILE A 759 -31.98 -16.31 -23.61
CA ILE A 759 -32.80 -17.14 -22.74
C ILE A 759 -33.82 -16.26 -22.05
N THR A 760 -35.08 -16.67 -22.06
CA THR A 760 -36.19 -15.96 -21.42
C THR A 760 -37.14 -16.97 -20.73
N PRO A 761 -38.08 -16.49 -19.90
CA PRO A 761 -39.17 -17.33 -19.39
C PRO A 761 -40.02 -17.98 -20.48
N ASN A 762 -40.09 -17.36 -21.66
CA ASN A 762 -40.91 -17.78 -22.80
C ASN A 762 -40.10 -18.59 -23.83
N GLY A 763 -38.97 -19.17 -23.42
CA GLY A 763 -38.11 -19.98 -24.29
C GLY A 763 -36.84 -19.24 -24.70
N LEU A 764 -36.10 -19.87 -25.61
CA LEU A 764 -34.80 -19.39 -26.05
C LEU A 764 -34.71 -19.16 -27.55
N SER A 765 -33.72 -18.39 -27.96
CA SER A 765 -33.32 -18.18 -29.35
C SER A 765 -31.83 -18.38 -29.50
N VAL A 766 -31.41 -19.24 -30.44
CA VAL A 766 -30.00 -19.52 -30.73
C VAL A 766 -29.57 -18.67 -31.93
N ILE A 767 -28.74 -17.68 -31.66
CA ILE A 767 -28.20 -16.77 -32.66
C ILE A 767 -26.87 -17.32 -33.17
N ARG A 768 -26.87 -17.76 -34.43
CA ARG A 768 -25.73 -18.35 -35.12
C ARG A 768 -25.02 -17.34 -36.03
N PRO A 769 -23.74 -17.58 -36.38
CA PRO A 769 -23.06 -16.83 -37.43
C PRO A 769 -23.82 -16.93 -38.76
N LEU A 770 -23.70 -15.92 -39.61
CA LEU A 770 -24.32 -15.85 -40.93
C LEU A 770 -23.46 -16.57 -41.99
N SER A 771 -24.02 -16.82 -43.18
CA SER A 771 -23.23 -17.19 -44.35
C SER A 771 -22.42 -16.00 -44.89
N GLU A 772 -21.39 -16.26 -45.70
CA GLU A 772 -20.51 -15.23 -46.27
C GLU A 772 -21.23 -14.20 -47.18
N ASP A 773 -22.45 -14.48 -47.62
CA ASP A 773 -23.17 -13.63 -48.59
C ASP A 773 -24.08 -12.54 -47.95
N ASP A 774 -24.41 -12.63 -46.65
CA ASP A 774 -25.46 -11.81 -46.01
C ASP A 774 -24.98 -10.94 -44.82
N TYR A 775 -23.68 -10.96 -44.49
CA TYR A 775 -23.22 -10.56 -43.17
C TYR A 775 -23.08 -9.05 -42.90
N THR A 776 -23.00 -8.19 -43.92
CA THR A 776 -22.74 -6.74 -43.72
C THR A 776 -23.93 -5.94 -43.22
N LYS A 777 -25.13 -6.54 -43.12
CA LYS A 777 -26.38 -5.85 -42.82
C LYS A 777 -26.94 -6.09 -41.41
N THR A 778 -26.37 -7.02 -40.64
CA THR A 778 -26.91 -7.42 -39.34
C THR A 778 -25.88 -7.19 -38.23
N PRO A 779 -26.06 -6.16 -37.38
CA PRO A 779 -25.20 -5.96 -36.22
C PRO A 779 -25.11 -7.21 -35.34
N GLY A 780 -23.91 -7.52 -34.89
CA GLY A 780 -23.61 -8.65 -34.01
C GLY A 780 -23.41 -9.98 -34.71
N LYS A 781 -23.53 -10.08 -36.04
CA LYS A 781 -23.39 -11.36 -36.77
C LYS A 781 -22.44 -11.23 -37.95
N GLY A 782 -21.57 -12.22 -38.11
CA GLY A 782 -20.67 -12.34 -39.25
C GLY A 782 -20.50 -13.77 -39.76
N PRO A 783 -19.66 -14.00 -40.77
CA PRO A 783 -19.44 -15.32 -41.35
C PRO A 783 -18.79 -16.31 -40.36
N ASN A 784 -17.97 -15.80 -39.46
CA ASN A 784 -17.20 -16.58 -38.50
C ASN A 784 -17.26 -16.02 -37.08
N PHE A 785 -18.19 -15.12 -36.76
CA PHE A 785 -18.35 -14.60 -35.42
C PHE A 785 -19.81 -14.26 -35.08
N VAL A 786 -20.08 -14.21 -33.78
CA VAL A 786 -21.30 -13.64 -33.20
C VAL A 786 -20.90 -12.80 -32.00
N ALA A 787 -21.46 -11.60 -31.87
CA ALA A 787 -21.29 -10.70 -30.75
C ALA A 787 -22.63 -10.35 -30.13
N HIS A 788 -22.62 -9.96 -28.86
CA HIS A 788 -23.83 -9.59 -28.13
C HIS A 788 -23.57 -8.50 -27.10
N THR A 789 -24.57 -7.64 -26.88
CA THR A 789 -24.55 -6.60 -25.84
C THR A 789 -25.72 -6.82 -24.87
N ASN A 790 -26.50 -5.79 -24.51
CA ASN A 790 -27.54 -5.89 -23.45
C ASN A 790 -28.95 -5.59 -23.99
N HIS A 791 -29.23 -5.98 -25.22
CA HIS A 791 -30.55 -5.90 -25.84
C HIS A 791 -30.89 -7.22 -26.50
N VAL A 792 -32.18 -7.51 -26.63
CA VAL A 792 -32.64 -8.69 -27.37
C VAL A 792 -32.54 -8.39 -28.86
N ILE A 793 -31.81 -9.23 -29.59
CA ILE A 793 -31.66 -9.23 -31.05
C ILE A 793 -32.81 -9.99 -31.70
N THR A 794 -33.32 -11.06 -31.06
CA THR A 794 -34.45 -11.83 -31.58
C THR A 794 -35.74 -11.01 -31.55
N PRO A 795 -36.49 -10.92 -32.65
CA PRO A 795 -37.78 -10.24 -32.65
C PRO A 795 -38.69 -10.74 -31.52
N PRO A 796 -39.35 -9.84 -30.75
CA PRO A 796 -40.19 -10.20 -29.60
C PRO A 796 -41.17 -11.35 -29.85
N THR A 797 -41.73 -11.45 -31.05
CA THR A 797 -42.76 -12.44 -31.42
C THR A 797 -42.21 -13.82 -31.78
N GLU A 798 -40.90 -13.99 -31.88
CA GLU A 798 -40.27 -15.25 -32.32
C GLU A 798 -39.94 -16.20 -31.16
N PHE A 799 -40.14 -15.78 -29.90
CA PHE A 799 -39.97 -16.67 -28.75
C PHE A 799 -41.12 -17.70 -28.66
N PRO A 800 -40.84 -19.00 -28.49
CA PRO A 800 -41.85 -20.06 -28.55
C PRO A 800 -43.01 -19.94 -27.53
N GLY A 801 -42.72 -19.43 -26.34
CA GLY A 801 -43.66 -19.28 -25.22
C GLY A 801 -44.40 -17.94 -25.19
N GLY A 802 -44.24 -17.10 -26.22
CA GLY A 802 -44.92 -15.82 -26.36
C GLY A 802 -43.99 -14.60 -26.25
N ALA A 803 -44.56 -13.42 -26.50
CA ALA A 803 -43.77 -12.23 -26.73
C ALA A 803 -42.97 -11.72 -25.51
N ILE A 804 -41.74 -11.29 -25.75
CA ILE A 804 -40.82 -10.72 -24.76
C ILE A 804 -40.44 -9.30 -25.19
N TYR A 805 -40.72 -8.31 -24.33
CA TYR A 805 -40.39 -6.91 -24.57
C TYR A 805 -39.23 -6.49 -23.68
N ASP A 806 -38.07 -6.28 -24.28
CA ASP A 806 -36.89 -5.81 -23.59
C ASP A 806 -36.91 -4.28 -23.36
N ARG A 807 -36.01 -3.81 -22.49
CA ARG A 807 -35.85 -2.41 -22.13
C ARG A 807 -34.39 -2.02 -22.31
N PRO A 808 -33.83 -2.01 -23.52
CA PRO A 808 -32.41 -1.79 -23.71
C PRO A 808 -32.03 -0.32 -23.48
N ALA A 809 -30.79 -0.08 -23.08
CA ALA A 809 -30.22 1.27 -23.05
C ALA A 809 -29.65 1.62 -24.45
N PRO A 810 -29.71 2.88 -24.92
CA PRO A 810 -29.26 3.26 -26.26
C PRO A 810 -27.82 2.83 -26.58
N ASN A 811 -26.92 2.86 -25.59
CA ASN A 811 -25.52 2.45 -25.73
C ASN A 811 -25.33 0.96 -26.04
N SER A 812 -26.35 0.13 -25.81
CA SER A 812 -26.33 -1.31 -26.13
C SER A 812 -26.22 -1.54 -27.64
N PHE A 813 -26.97 -0.77 -28.43
CA PHE A 813 -26.99 -0.87 -29.89
C PHE A 813 -25.68 -0.35 -30.49
N SER A 814 -25.22 0.82 -30.06
CA SER A 814 -23.99 1.43 -30.58
C SER A 814 -22.74 0.60 -30.28
N ARG A 815 -22.66 -0.07 -29.12
CA ARG A 815 -21.56 -1.01 -28.80
C ARG A 815 -21.60 -2.26 -29.68
N LEU A 816 -22.79 -2.78 -30.00
CA LEU A 816 -22.93 -3.95 -30.86
C LEU A 816 -22.51 -3.61 -32.29
N GLU A 817 -22.97 -2.49 -32.82
CA GLU A 817 -22.55 -1.95 -34.12
C GLU A 817 -21.03 -1.76 -34.15
N ARG A 818 -20.46 -1.11 -33.13
CA ARG A 818 -19.02 -0.88 -33.05
C ARG A 818 -18.18 -2.16 -33.01
N MET A 819 -18.60 -3.16 -32.23
CA MET A 819 -17.92 -4.46 -32.20
C MET A 819 -18.02 -5.18 -33.56
N THR A 820 -19.13 -5.01 -34.26
CA THR A 820 -19.33 -5.57 -35.61
C THR A 820 -18.41 -4.90 -36.62
N GLU A 821 -18.35 -3.56 -36.63
CA GLU A 821 -17.44 -2.77 -37.47
C GLU A 821 -15.99 -3.24 -37.29
N LEU A 822 -15.50 -3.23 -36.04
CA LEU A 822 -14.12 -3.62 -35.71
C LEU A 822 -13.80 -5.05 -36.16
N THR A 823 -14.76 -5.96 -36.02
CA THR A 823 -14.58 -7.36 -36.44
C THR A 823 -14.57 -7.51 -37.96
N HIS A 824 -15.43 -6.79 -38.67
CA HIS A 824 -15.42 -6.77 -40.14
C HIS A 824 -14.14 -6.14 -40.68
N GLU A 825 -13.63 -5.08 -40.04
CA GLU A 825 -12.34 -4.47 -40.38
C GLU A 825 -11.20 -5.50 -40.27
N ASP A 826 -11.10 -6.22 -39.16
CA ASP A 826 -10.08 -7.26 -38.97
C ASP A 826 -10.19 -8.38 -40.03
N ILE A 827 -11.41 -8.84 -40.33
CA ILE A 827 -11.66 -9.87 -41.36
C ILE A 827 -11.27 -9.35 -42.75
N SER A 828 -11.67 -8.13 -43.11
CA SER A 828 -11.39 -7.52 -44.41
C SER A 828 -9.89 -7.30 -44.64
N GLN A 829 -9.15 -7.00 -43.58
CA GLN A 829 -7.70 -6.83 -43.59
C GLN A 829 -6.94 -8.16 -43.50
N ARG A 830 -7.64 -9.30 -43.42
CA ARG A 830 -7.07 -10.64 -43.24
C ARG A 830 -6.13 -10.72 -42.04
N ARG A 831 -6.48 -10.03 -40.94
CA ARG A 831 -5.72 -10.15 -39.68
C ARG A 831 -5.92 -11.53 -39.09
N GLU A 832 -4.86 -12.10 -38.56
CA GLU A 832 -4.89 -13.40 -37.89
C GLU A 832 -5.73 -13.31 -36.59
N LEU A 833 -6.60 -14.30 -36.37
CA LEU A 833 -7.38 -14.38 -35.14
C LEU A 833 -6.48 -14.83 -33.99
N THR A 834 -6.08 -13.89 -33.15
CA THR A 834 -5.36 -14.13 -31.89
C THR A 834 -6.20 -13.65 -30.71
N LEU A 835 -5.87 -14.11 -29.51
CA LEU A 835 -6.52 -13.61 -28.29
C LEU A 835 -6.32 -12.09 -28.14
N GLU A 836 -5.12 -11.63 -28.45
CA GLU A 836 -4.71 -10.23 -28.42
C GLU A 836 -5.53 -9.38 -29.41
N SER A 837 -5.82 -9.90 -30.61
CA SER A 837 -6.69 -9.20 -31.58
C SER A 837 -8.12 -8.98 -31.06
N VAL A 838 -8.66 -9.97 -30.31
CA VAL A 838 -9.98 -9.83 -29.70
C VAL A 838 -9.96 -8.83 -28.55
N ILE A 839 -8.91 -8.87 -27.73
CA ILE A 839 -8.74 -7.94 -26.62
C ILE A 839 -8.56 -6.51 -27.12
N ASP A 840 -7.82 -6.29 -28.20
CA ASP A 840 -7.63 -4.96 -28.79
C ASP A 840 -8.97 -4.29 -29.13
N ARG A 841 -9.91 -5.05 -29.71
CA ARG A 841 -11.28 -4.58 -29.97
C ARG A 841 -12.06 -4.30 -28.69
N LEU A 842 -11.84 -5.10 -27.64
CA LEU A 842 -12.43 -4.88 -26.32
C LEU A 842 -11.82 -3.66 -25.58
N LYS A 843 -10.69 -3.11 -26.05
CA LYS A 843 -10.13 -1.84 -25.57
C LYS A 843 -10.80 -0.62 -26.20
N ASP A 844 -11.67 -0.77 -27.19
CA ASP A 844 -12.24 0.37 -27.92
C ASP A 844 -13.00 1.33 -26.98
N GLN A 845 -12.58 2.60 -27.01
CA GLN A 845 -13.14 3.70 -26.22
C GLN A 845 -14.04 4.63 -27.05
N LYS A 846 -14.40 4.26 -28.29
CA LYS A 846 -15.24 5.10 -29.14
C LYS A 846 -16.65 5.15 -28.55
N GLY A 847 -17.14 6.35 -28.25
CA GLY A 847 -18.41 6.54 -27.53
C GLY A 847 -18.29 6.52 -26.01
N SER A 848 -17.09 6.74 -25.46
CA SER A 848 -16.86 6.97 -24.02
C SER A 848 -17.79 8.06 -23.46
N PRO A 849 -18.35 7.89 -22.24
CA PRO A 849 -18.03 6.86 -21.25
C PRO A 849 -18.71 5.50 -21.47
N THR A 850 -19.70 5.40 -22.36
CA THR A 850 -20.49 4.17 -22.58
C THR A 850 -19.97 3.27 -23.72
N SER A 851 -18.67 3.35 -24.01
CA SER A 851 -17.94 2.57 -25.02
C SER A 851 -17.83 1.08 -24.66
N ILE A 852 -17.21 0.27 -25.54
CA ILE A 852 -16.94 -1.15 -25.29
C ILE A 852 -15.98 -1.34 -24.10
N CYS A 853 -14.87 -0.59 -24.05
CA CYS A 853 -14.08 -0.40 -22.82
C CYS A 853 -14.75 0.73 -22.03
N ARG A 854 -15.71 0.38 -21.19
CA ARG A 854 -16.58 1.34 -20.53
C ARG A 854 -15.84 2.11 -19.44
N ASP A 855 -16.13 3.40 -19.34
CA ASP A 855 -15.69 4.29 -18.27
C ASP A 855 -16.89 4.82 -17.48
N LYS A 856 -16.62 5.52 -16.38
CA LYS A 856 -17.62 6.25 -15.61
C LYS A 856 -17.49 7.77 -15.82
N PRO A 857 -18.61 8.52 -15.84
CA PRO A 857 -18.57 9.98 -15.74
C PRO A 857 -17.88 10.47 -14.46
N ALA A 858 -17.20 11.63 -14.52
CA ALA A 858 -16.42 12.18 -13.40
C ALA A 858 -17.22 12.40 -12.09
N ASN A 859 -18.53 12.66 -12.19
CA ASN A 859 -19.44 12.89 -11.06
C ASN A 859 -20.50 11.78 -10.90
N ALA A 860 -20.22 10.58 -11.42
CA ALA A 860 -21.19 9.48 -11.45
C ALA A 860 -21.72 9.13 -10.04
N THR A 861 -23.04 9.00 -9.94
CA THR A 861 -23.73 8.54 -8.71
C THR A 861 -24.58 7.30 -8.99
N GLY A 862 -24.82 6.49 -7.95
CA GLY A 862 -25.61 5.26 -8.07
C GLY A 862 -25.14 4.37 -9.22
N MET A 863 -26.08 3.96 -10.06
CA MET A 863 -25.87 3.18 -11.28
C MET A 863 -25.01 3.82 -12.37
N GLU A 864 -24.75 5.14 -12.35
CA GLU A 864 -23.86 5.78 -13.32
C GLU A 864 -22.39 5.38 -13.11
N LYS A 865 -22.05 4.80 -11.96
CA LYS A 865 -20.71 4.32 -11.61
C LYS A 865 -20.31 3.02 -12.31
N MET A 866 -21.09 2.57 -13.29
CA MET A 866 -20.77 1.37 -14.05
C MET A 866 -19.54 1.59 -14.93
N THR A 867 -18.60 0.66 -14.84
CA THR A 867 -17.33 0.64 -15.59
C THR A 867 -16.99 -0.81 -15.96
N THR A 868 -16.07 -1.03 -16.91
CA THR A 868 -15.54 -2.38 -17.16
C THR A 868 -14.72 -2.84 -15.96
N LEU A 869 -15.19 -3.91 -15.28
CA LEU A 869 -14.54 -4.47 -14.10
C LEU A 869 -13.59 -5.62 -14.42
N ALA A 870 -13.88 -6.36 -15.49
CA ALA A 870 -13.00 -7.41 -15.96
C ALA A 870 -13.24 -7.75 -17.42
N THR A 871 -12.19 -8.26 -18.06
CA THR A 871 -12.24 -8.91 -19.36
C THR A 871 -11.97 -10.39 -19.18
N VAL A 872 -12.98 -11.24 -19.43
CA VAL A 872 -12.82 -12.70 -19.42
C VAL A 872 -12.63 -13.17 -20.86
N SER A 873 -11.66 -14.05 -21.09
CA SER A 873 -11.37 -14.52 -22.44
C SER A 873 -10.81 -15.94 -22.45
N MET A 874 -11.22 -16.72 -23.45
CA MET A 874 -10.98 -18.16 -23.58
C MET A 874 -10.63 -18.48 -25.03
N VAL A 875 -9.63 -19.34 -25.22
CA VAL A 875 -9.14 -19.81 -26.51
C VAL A 875 -9.29 -21.32 -26.56
N PHE A 876 -10.03 -21.81 -27.54
CA PHE A 876 -10.29 -23.23 -27.78
C PHE A 876 -9.51 -23.64 -29.03
N ASP A 877 -8.68 -24.66 -28.90
CA ASP A 877 -8.04 -25.34 -30.02
C ASP A 877 -8.93 -26.52 -30.43
N THR A 878 -9.50 -26.40 -31.62
CA THR A 878 -10.49 -27.37 -32.15
C THR A 878 -9.81 -28.63 -32.69
N VAL A 879 -8.52 -28.54 -33.01
CA VAL A 879 -7.70 -29.65 -33.51
C VAL A 879 -7.24 -30.52 -32.34
N ALA A 880 -6.65 -29.90 -31.32
CA ALA A 880 -6.23 -30.56 -30.09
C ALA A 880 -7.39 -30.87 -29.14
N LYS A 881 -8.60 -30.35 -29.43
CA LYS A 881 -9.82 -30.50 -28.62
C LYS A 881 -9.61 -30.13 -27.16
N LYS A 882 -8.97 -28.98 -26.92
CA LYS A 882 -8.68 -28.50 -25.57
C LYS A 882 -8.78 -26.99 -25.46
N VAL A 883 -8.99 -26.51 -24.25
CA VAL A 883 -8.88 -25.08 -23.93
C VAL A 883 -7.39 -24.74 -23.83
N MET A 884 -6.88 -23.95 -24.77
CA MET A 884 -5.47 -23.55 -24.82
C MET A 884 -5.14 -22.50 -23.78
N LYS A 885 -6.04 -21.54 -23.59
CA LYS A 885 -5.84 -20.41 -22.70
C LYS A 885 -7.18 -19.95 -22.18
N SER A 886 -7.25 -19.69 -20.88
CA SER A 886 -8.35 -18.94 -20.25
C SER A 886 -7.69 -17.86 -19.41
N GLN A 887 -8.12 -16.61 -19.55
CA GLN A 887 -7.53 -15.52 -18.79
C GLN A 887 -8.58 -14.48 -18.40
N ILE A 888 -8.37 -13.88 -17.24
CA ILE A 888 -9.20 -12.83 -16.68
C ILE A 888 -8.29 -11.63 -16.44
N THR A 889 -8.57 -10.52 -17.13
CA THR A 889 -7.95 -9.23 -16.85
C THR A 889 -8.85 -8.44 -15.92
N ILE A 890 -8.34 -8.00 -14.78
CA ILE A 890 -9.10 -7.25 -13.77
C ILE A 890 -8.91 -5.75 -13.99
N GLY A 891 -10.02 -5.04 -14.21
CA GLY A 891 -10.08 -3.64 -14.59
C GLY A 891 -10.47 -3.45 -16.06
N ARG A 892 -10.29 -2.22 -16.55
CA ARG A 892 -10.63 -1.84 -17.93
C ARG A 892 -9.49 -2.25 -18.86
N PRO A 893 -9.70 -3.08 -19.89
CA PRO A 893 -8.60 -3.61 -20.72
C PRO A 893 -7.79 -2.55 -21.46
N CYS A 894 -8.32 -1.33 -21.59
CA CYS A 894 -7.63 -0.18 -22.17
C CYS A 894 -6.59 0.48 -21.23
N GLU A 895 -6.50 0.06 -19.97
CA GLU A 895 -5.55 0.56 -18.97
C GLU A 895 -4.31 -0.35 -18.84
N GLU A 896 -3.22 0.20 -18.31
CA GLU A 896 -1.95 -0.54 -18.11
C GLU A 896 -1.79 -1.04 -16.66
N GLY A 897 -0.95 -2.06 -16.48
CA GLY A 897 -0.60 -2.58 -15.14
C GLY A 897 -1.70 -3.41 -14.46
N LEU A 898 -2.70 -3.85 -15.23
CA LEU A 898 -3.84 -4.64 -14.74
C LEU A 898 -3.41 -6.03 -14.25
N GLN A 899 -4.11 -6.54 -13.23
CA GLN A 899 -3.93 -7.92 -12.80
C GLN A 899 -4.46 -8.85 -13.92
N LEU A 900 -3.58 -9.66 -14.48
CA LEU A 900 -3.93 -10.75 -15.39
C LEU A 900 -3.87 -12.08 -14.62
N VAL A 901 -4.98 -12.82 -14.63
CA VAL A 901 -5.06 -14.15 -14.03
C VAL A 901 -5.25 -15.17 -15.15
N GLU A 902 -4.22 -15.97 -15.40
CA GLU A 902 -4.31 -17.11 -16.30
C GLU A 902 -4.88 -18.33 -15.57
N LEU A 903 -5.91 -18.91 -16.17
CA LEU A 903 -6.61 -20.10 -15.74
C LEU A 903 -6.20 -21.24 -16.65
N ALA A 904 -5.60 -22.27 -16.05
CA ALA A 904 -5.24 -23.49 -16.75
C ALA A 904 -5.76 -24.70 -15.98
N PHE A 905 -6.41 -25.62 -16.69
CA PHE A 905 -6.59 -26.98 -16.23
C PHE A 905 -5.21 -27.65 -16.28
N LYS A 906 -4.51 -27.70 -15.15
CA LYS A 906 -3.29 -28.50 -15.05
C LYS A 906 -3.66 -29.95 -15.37
N VAL A 907 -3.00 -30.49 -16.40
CA VAL A 907 -3.12 -31.90 -16.85
C VAL A 907 -2.67 -32.83 -15.74
#